data_AF-A0A7V5VW31-F1
#
_entry.id   AF-A0A7V5VW31-F1
#
_cell.length_a   1.000
_cell.length_b   1.000
_cell.length_c   1.000
_cell.angle_alpha   90.00
_cell.angle_beta   90.00
_cell.angle_gamma   90.00
#
_symmetry.space_group_name_H-M   'P 1'
#
loop_
_entity.id
_entity.type
_entity.pdbx_description
1 polymer ?
#
loop_
_entity_poly.entity_id
_entity_poly.type
_entity_poly.pdbx_seq_one_letter_code
_entity_poly.pdbx_strand_id
1 'polypeptide(L)'
;MRAGTLLLALLLLAASGWAQDFVNSGTLTNHGTLKIKANLVNTATGVINNTSTGKIRFVSNTGQFRNAQSNIANITNNGWFIFEGTDNLFTDGTGSASGSTALGVACDFRVPGNMRYTASAGTQNVQARYYTNLEMDGPSAKAIPDAVYVSGTYNVTAASGNRTYSGTFYYDGTGNQTIFAETATSGSVNRYNNLAIMTGSGACAVGTSTKTIADNQTISLMGDFSSAAGTTLALEGQLFAVNATANGPITINDPTPGTTFAELRTTGTATYAANVTVTAGLFNVAGGTATVQSTSTLSLANSTNAQLQLGAGTTLDIAGVLQNNLPARTNWTFDATSTIRFTSTAAGQTIPYTVASNPYGNVYTSGGTKSTESGGDVVMAGNLTVESDNITVASTQVWKMTSASATVTYSGAGANSEIVGQMQRAISGTGSYTFNNAETRVNFTAGTLPTTMTLAVFPQTSPNNYDNTKDVQRKVTVSWDGSNNWTATFRVGYKTSDIPGTWDASVSQSNLRFYESPTAGTPEKVSTGNPYNRSAAAGANLGYIELPGIQGTGTAVPNGFGYITSGNDLLLRGGPSVFYAIASGRWSNPNTWDEGVEPSPSDEVVIDGFTVHAGYVRTIDNYAVNEAYPTQLAAKITIGSSPNSALLFGSTSGPKTFSLNMAAAGELINNRVGTATITSGTPDTGNSPIDAGLVVYTTSGNEITLQAKSLQNNGTLFNFGEIEVGP
;
A
#
# COMPACT_ATOMS: atom_id res chain seq x y z
N MET A 1 80.35 -37.16 2.98
CA MET A 1 80.06 -37.17 4.43
C MET A 1 78.56 -37.09 4.62
N ARG A 2 77.92 -38.21 4.98
CA ARG A 2 76.48 -38.28 5.28
C ARG A 2 76.34 -38.21 6.80
N ALA A 3 75.70 -37.17 7.32
CA ALA A 3 75.28 -37.13 8.71
C ALA A 3 73.81 -37.58 8.77
N GLY A 4 73.59 -38.82 9.21
CA GLY A 4 72.27 -39.34 9.52
C GLY A 4 71.85 -38.85 10.90
N THR A 5 70.77 -38.08 10.96
CA THR A 5 70.13 -37.75 12.23
C THR A 5 69.21 -38.90 12.61
N LEU A 6 69.70 -39.74 13.51
CA LEU A 6 68.96 -40.82 14.16
C LEU A 6 68.02 -40.18 15.20
N LEU A 7 66.70 -40.19 14.95
CA LEU A 7 65.72 -39.80 15.97
C LEU A 7 65.46 -41.02 16.87
N LEU A 8 65.96 -40.93 18.10
CA LEU A 8 65.79 -41.93 19.14
C LEU A 8 64.33 -41.93 19.63
N ALA A 9 63.53 -42.87 19.15
CA ALA A 9 62.25 -43.20 19.77
C ALA A 9 62.53 -43.95 21.08
N LEU A 10 62.47 -43.25 22.21
CA LEU A 10 62.57 -43.86 23.52
C LEU A 10 61.28 -44.63 23.79
N LEU A 11 61.32 -45.94 23.55
CA LEU A 11 60.32 -46.90 23.99
C LEU A 11 60.51 -47.13 25.50
N LEU A 12 59.77 -46.43 26.36
CA LEU A 12 59.70 -46.77 27.78
C LEU A 12 58.44 -47.59 28.05
N LEU A 13 58.67 -48.79 28.59
CA LEU A 13 57.67 -49.75 29.03
C LEU A 13 56.72 -49.16 30.10
N ALA A 14 55.48 -49.59 30.01
CA ALA A 14 54.38 -49.31 30.92
C ALA A 14 54.65 -49.81 32.35
N ALA A 15 54.54 -48.93 33.35
CA ALA A 15 54.18 -49.26 34.74
C ALA A 15 53.97 -48.01 35.61
N SER A 16 53.07 -47.10 35.22
CA SER A 16 52.34 -46.23 36.16
C SER A 16 51.15 -45.58 35.43
N GLY A 17 49.96 -45.65 36.03
CA GLY A 17 48.70 -45.20 35.43
C GLY A 17 48.54 -43.68 35.28
N TRP A 18 49.63 -42.93 35.05
CA TRP A 18 49.62 -41.48 34.91
C TRP A 18 49.65 -41.14 33.43
N ALA A 19 48.57 -40.55 32.92
CA ALA A 19 48.52 -40.10 31.54
C ALA A 19 49.56 -38.97 31.34
N GLN A 20 50.60 -39.22 30.56
CA GLN A 20 51.64 -38.23 30.24
C GLN A 20 51.29 -37.44 28.97
N ASP A 21 51.70 -36.18 28.94
CA ASP A 21 51.58 -35.32 27.77
C ASP A 21 52.50 -35.81 26.64
N PHE A 22 51.99 -35.78 25.40
CA PHE A 22 52.81 -35.95 24.21
C PHE A 22 53.35 -34.59 23.78
N VAL A 23 54.65 -34.37 23.88
CA VAL A 23 55.28 -33.08 23.52
C VAL A 23 55.97 -33.19 22.16
N ASN A 24 55.55 -32.35 21.21
CA ASN A 24 56.20 -32.20 19.90
C ASN A 24 57.00 -30.88 19.85
N SER A 25 58.32 -31.00 19.77
CA SER A 25 59.24 -29.85 19.56
C SER A 25 59.98 -29.89 18.23
N GLY A 26 59.67 -30.86 17.36
CA GLY A 26 60.28 -31.06 16.05
C GLY A 26 59.22 -31.30 14.98
N THR A 27 59.50 -32.17 14.01
CA THR A 27 58.54 -32.54 12.96
C THR A 27 57.86 -33.87 13.29
N LEU A 28 56.53 -33.83 13.48
CA LEU A 28 55.67 -35.00 13.57
C LEU A 28 55.04 -35.27 12.20
N THR A 29 55.46 -36.32 11.51
CA THR A 29 54.76 -36.82 10.31
C THR A 29 53.97 -38.07 10.68
N ASN A 30 52.64 -37.97 10.68
CA ASN A 30 51.76 -39.07 11.09
C ASN A 30 51.08 -39.75 9.90
N HIS A 31 51.36 -41.04 9.72
CA HIS A 31 50.71 -41.92 8.73
C HIS A 31 49.67 -42.87 9.33
N GLY A 32 49.65 -43.02 10.66
CA GLY A 32 48.84 -44.00 11.37
C GLY A 32 47.96 -43.35 12.44
N THR A 33 47.65 -44.08 13.51
CA THR A 33 46.85 -43.56 14.63
C THR A 33 47.73 -43.21 15.82
N LEU A 34 47.79 -41.93 16.19
CA LEU A 34 48.37 -41.43 17.43
C LEU A 34 47.26 -41.27 18.48
N LYS A 35 47.29 -42.07 19.54
CA LYS A 35 46.31 -41.99 20.65
C LYS A 35 46.88 -41.14 21.80
N ILE A 36 46.21 -40.03 22.11
CA ILE A 36 46.55 -39.08 23.16
C ILE A 36 45.66 -39.36 24.38
N LYS A 37 46.28 -39.74 25.51
CA LYS A 37 45.59 -40.04 26.78
C LYS A 37 45.55 -38.86 27.76
N ALA A 38 46.42 -37.86 27.59
CA ALA A 38 46.40 -36.59 28.32
C ALA A 38 46.35 -35.44 27.31
N ASN A 39 47.42 -34.67 27.15
CA ASN A 39 47.49 -33.57 26.19
C ASN A 39 48.47 -33.87 25.04
N LEU A 40 48.26 -33.22 23.90
CA LEU A 40 49.25 -33.06 22.85
C LEU A 40 49.76 -31.61 22.94
N VAL A 41 51.05 -31.43 23.21
CA VAL A 41 51.69 -30.11 23.32
C VAL A 41 52.61 -29.90 22.13
N ASN A 42 52.14 -29.11 21.16
CA ASN A 42 52.95 -28.65 20.04
C ASN A 42 53.65 -27.35 20.43
N THR A 43 54.97 -27.38 20.58
CA THR A 43 55.75 -26.20 20.99
C THR A 43 55.91 -25.21 19.85
N ALA A 44 56.51 -24.04 20.11
CA ALA A 44 56.69 -22.98 19.11
C ALA A 44 57.54 -23.40 17.89
N THR A 45 58.38 -24.43 18.03
CA THR A 45 59.18 -25.01 16.93
C THR A 45 58.54 -26.26 16.33
N GLY A 46 57.42 -26.73 16.88
CA GLY A 46 56.76 -27.95 16.46
C GLY A 46 56.06 -27.79 15.11
N VAL A 47 56.26 -28.78 14.24
CA VAL A 47 55.62 -28.95 12.93
C VAL A 47 54.82 -30.25 12.97
N ILE A 48 53.58 -30.22 12.49
CA ILE A 48 52.69 -31.38 12.42
C ILE A 48 52.26 -31.58 10.97
N ASN A 49 52.53 -32.77 10.44
CA ASN A 49 52.09 -33.23 9.13
C ASN A 49 51.26 -34.50 9.31
N ASN A 50 49.96 -34.34 9.56
CA ASN A 50 49.03 -35.46 9.64
C ASN A 50 48.55 -35.82 8.23
N THR A 51 49.03 -36.93 7.68
CA THR A 51 48.76 -37.34 6.30
C THR A 51 47.32 -37.85 6.12
N SER A 52 46.89 -38.11 4.89
CA SER A 52 45.50 -38.50 4.56
C SER A 52 45.01 -39.77 5.28
N THR A 53 45.91 -40.67 5.67
CA THR A 53 45.59 -41.87 6.46
C THR A 53 45.77 -41.66 7.97
N GLY A 54 46.38 -40.55 8.37
CA GLY A 54 46.75 -40.25 9.74
C GLY A 54 45.55 -39.85 10.61
N LYS A 55 45.54 -40.33 11.86
CA LYS A 55 44.53 -40.00 12.87
C LYS A 55 45.23 -39.58 14.16
N ILE A 56 44.97 -38.37 14.66
CA ILE A 56 45.35 -37.95 16.01
C ILE A 56 44.09 -37.97 16.86
N ARG A 57 44.08 -38.83 17.89
CA ARG A 57 42.87 -39.20 18.62
C ARG A 57 43.03 -38.96 20.11
N PHE A 58 42.18 -38.12 20.67
CA PHE A 58 42.12 -37.82 22.10
C PHE A 58 41.09 -38.73 22.75
N VAL A 59 41.55 -39.62 23.62
CA VAL A 59 40.71 -40.68 24.23
C VAL A 59 40.25 -40.34 25.65
N SER A 60 40.84 -39.31 26.28
CA SER A 60 40.42 -38.82 27.59
C SER A 60 39.34 -37.76 27.46
N ASN A 61 38.47 -37.67 28.46
CA ASN A 61 37.40 -36.68 28.48
C ASN A 61 37.91 -35.24 28.43
N THR A 62 39.10 -34.96 28.98
CA THR A 62 39.62 -33.59 29.16
C THR A 62 40.93 -33.32 28.42
N GLY A 63 41.32 -34.20 27.50
CA GLY A 63 42.57 -34.05 26.76
C GLY A 63 42.60 -32.80 25.88
N GLN A 64 43.74 -32.10 25.84
CA GLN A 64 43.89 -30.84 25.12
C GLN A 64 44.91 -30.93 23.99
N PHE A 65 44.62 -30.29 22.86
CA PHE A 65 45.63 -29.94 21.87
C PHE A 65 46.15 -28.54 22.22
N ARG A 66 47.32 -28.47 22.85
CA ARG A 66 48.00 -27.22 23.20
C ARG A 66 48.96 -26.82 22.09
N ASN A 67 48.77 -25.65 21.50
CA ASN A 67 49.59 -25.19 20.39
C ASN A 67 50.29 -23.87 20.71
N ALA A 68 51.63 -23.86 20.65
CA ALA A 68 52.45 -22.66 20.71
C ALA A 68 53.02 -22.25 19.34
N GLN A 69 52.80 -23.04 18.29
CA GLN A 69 53.22 -22.71 16.92
C GLN A 69 52.34 -21.60 16.34
N SER A 70 52.91 -20.45 16.05
CA SER A 70 52.20 -19.27 15.55
C SER A 70 51.99 -19.25 14.04
N ASN A 71 52.71 -20.07 13.27
CA ASN A 71 52.50 -20.20 11.84
C ASN A 71 51.62 -21.43 11.54
N ILE A 72 50.36 -21.19 11.15
CA ILE A 72 49.40 -22.26 10.86
C ILE A 72 49.86 -23.19 9.72
N ALA A 73 50.69 -22.70 8.80
CA ALA A 73 51.22 -23.51 7.71
C ALA A 73 52.10 -24.68 8.19
N ASN A 74 52.61 -24.61 9.43
CA ASN A 74 53.37 -25.69 10.07
C ASN A 74 52.48 -26.77 10.68
N ILE A 75 51.15 -26.66 10.57
CA ILE A 75 50.20 -27.64 11.09
C ILE A 75 49.28 -28.03 9.92
N THR A 76 49.64 -29.11 9.24
CA THR A 76 48.85 -29.68 8.16
C THR A 76 48.09 -30.91 8.64
N ASN A 77 46.81 -30.99 8.28
CA ASN A 77 45.94 -32.11 8.62
C ASN A 77 45.16 -32.55 7.39
N ASN A 78 45.72 -33.48 6.62
CA ASN A 78 45.02 -34.13 5.52
C ASN A 78 44.23 -35.37 6.00
N GLY A 79 44.51 -35.84 7.21
CA GLY A 79 43.82 -36.94 7.87
C GLY A 79 42.72 -36.46 8.81
N TRP A 80 42.71 -36.97 10.05
CA TRP A 80 41.71 -36.65 11.06
C TRP A 80 42.30 -36.23 12.40
N PHE A 81 41.77 -35.15 12.95
CA PHE A 81 41.76 -34.91 14.39
C PHE A 81 40.46 -35.46 14.97
N ILE A 82 40.53 -36.23 16.05
CA ILE A 82 39.40 -36.97 16.61
C ILE A 82 39.34 -36.74 18.13
N PHE A 83 38.23 -36.19 18.60
CA PHE A 83 37.90 -36.11 20.03
C PHE A 83 36.89 -37.22 20.38
N GLU A 84 37.34 -38.17 21.20
CA GLU A 84 36.49 -39.24 21.76
C GLU A 84 36.03 -38.91 23.19
N GLY A 85 36.57 -37.85 23.80
CA GLY A 85 36.21 -37.36 25.12
C GLY A 85 35.09 -36.31 25.10
N THR A 86 34.46 -36.08 26.25
CA THR A 86 33.33 -35.15 26.39
C THR A 86 33.71 -33.67 26.37
N ASP A 87 34.94 -33.31 26.77
CA ASP A 87 35.40 -31.94 27.06
C ASP A 87 36.81 -31.68 26.51
N ASN A 88 37.13 -32.26 25.35
CA ASN A 88 38.41 -32.00 24.68
C ASN A 88 38.46 -30.57 24.15
N LEU A 89 39.64 -29.94 24.19
CA LEU A 89 39.82 -28.53 23.83
C LEU A 89 41.04 -28.32 22.93
N PHE A 90 40.93 -27.37 22.01
CA PHE A 90 42.07 -26.68 21.43
C PHE A 90 42.43 -25.46 22.29
N THR A 91 43.69 -25.36 22.67
CA THR A 91 44.23 -24.26 23.48
C THR A 91 45.57 -23.78 22.93
N ASP A 92 46.04 -22.63 23.40
CA ASP A 92 47.43 -22.23 23.19
C ASP A 92 48.41 -23.09 24.02
N GLY A 93 49.70 -22.81 23.92
CA GLY A 93 50.75 -23.52 24.65
C GLY A 93 50.66 -23.41 26.17
N THR A 94 49.95 -22.40 26.69
CA THR A 94 49.74 -22.18 28.13
C THR A 94 48.46 -22.85 28.66
N GLY A 95 47.64 -23.41 27.76
CA GLY A 95 46.37 -24.03 28.12
C GLY A 95 45.16 -23.08 28.01
N SER A 96 45.33 -21.88 27.43
CA SER A 96 44.23 -20.93 27.23
C SER A 96 43.46 -21.22 25.94
N ALA A 97 42.14 -21.38 26.04
CA ALA A 97 41.26 -21.55 24.89
C ALA A 97 41.09 -20.25 24.06
N SER A 98 41.41 -19.09 24.61
CA SER A 98 41.33 -17.80 23.89
C SER A 98 42.69 -17.30 23.41
N GLY A 99 43.76 -18.06 23.62
CA GLY A 99 45.10 -17.69 23.18
C GLY A 99 45.23 -17.62 21.65
N SER A 100 46.06 -16.72 21.17
CA SER A 100 46.21 -16.42 19.73
C SER A 100 46.74 -17.59 18.88
N THR A 101 47.41 -18.56 19.51
CA THR A 101 47.89 -19.77 18.83
C THR A 101 47.00 -20.99 19.08
N ALA A 102 45.86 -20.85 19.77
CA ALA A 102 44.89 -21.93 19.86
C ALA A 102 44.26 -22.19 18.47
N LEU A 103 44.22 -23.45 18.03
CA LEU A 103 43.62 -23.78 16.74
C LEU A 103 42.14 -23.41 16.72
N GLY A 104 41.72 -22.76 15.64
CA GLY A 104 40.34 -22.32 15.41
C GLY A 104 39.94 -21.05 16.17
N VAL A 105 40.88 -20.32 16.77
CA VAL A 105 40.56 -19.06 17.48
C VAL A 105 40.16 -17.93 16.54
N ALA A 106 40.64 -17.97 15.29
CA ALA A 106 40.36 -16.99 14.25
C ALA A 106 40.16 -17.66 12.88
N CYS A 107 39.59 -16.94 11.94
CA CYS A 107 39.23 -17.44 10.61
C CYS A 107 40.45 -17.73 9.71
N ASP A 108 41.61 -17.12 9.97
CA ASP A 108 42.89 -17.37 9.31
C ASP A 108 43.76 -18.38 10.07
N PHE A 109 43.38 -18.69 11.32
CA PHE A 109 44.03 -19.65 12.20
C PHE A 109 43.08 -20.82 12.54
N ARG A 110 42.42 -21.36 11.52
CA ARG A 110 41.39 -22.42 11.65
C ARG A 110 41.97 -23.73 12.17
N VAL A 111 41.12 -24.60 12.71
CA VAL A 111 41.45 -26.02 12.86
C VAL A 111 41.59 -26.60 11.43
N PRO A 112 42.80 -27.01 11.00
CA PRO A 112 43.03 -27.41 9.63
C PRO A 112 42.41 -28.77 9.34
N GLY A 113 41.91 -28.96 8.13
CA GLY A 113 41.44 -30.24 7.62
C GLY A 113 40.21 -30.80 8.33
N ASN A 114 40.21 -32.12 8.59
CA ASN A 114 39.05 -32.81 9.15
C ASN A 114 39.12 -32.93 10.68
N MET A 115 38.05 -32.47 11.33
CA MET A 115 37.81 -32.61 12.76
C MET A 115 36.59 -33.49 13.01
N ARG A 116 36.68 -34.45 13.93
CA ARG A 116 35.58 -35.33 14.34
C ARG A 116 35.35 -35.32 15.84
N TYR A 117 34.08 -35.15 16.24
CA TYR A 117 33.60 -35.40 17.60
C TYR A 117 32.85 -36.74 17.63
N THR A 118 33.34 -37.72 18.39
CA THR A 118 32.83 -39.12 18.33
C THR A 118 32.72 -39.83 19.68
N ALA A 119 32.48 -39.12 20.78
CA ALA A 119 32.37 -39.77 22.09
C ALA A 119 31.27 -40.86 22.13
N SER A 120 31.50 -41.91 22.91
CA SER A 120 30.63 -43.09 22.98
C SER A 120 29.51 -42.98 24.01
N ALA A 121 29.56 -42.01 24.93
CA ALA A 121 28.57 -41.79 25.96
C ALA A 121 28.61 -40.33 26.48
N GLY A 122 27.61 -39.97 27.28
CA GLY A 122 27.49 -38.62 27.86
C GLY A 122 27.09 -37.54 26.86
N THR A 123 27.32 -36.29 27.25
CA THR A 123 27.20 -35.12 26.36
C THR A 123 28.58 -34.65 26.00
N GLN A 124 28.90 -34.65 24.71
CA GLN A 124 30.14 -34.14 24.18
C GLN A 124 29.99 -32.67 23.79
N ASN A 125 30.78 -31.83 24.44
CA ASN A 125 30.82 -30.39 24.23
C ASN A 125 31.67 -30.08 23.00
N VAL A 126 31.05 -29.50 21.98
CA VAL A 126 31.75 -28.99 20.80
C VAL A 126 32.31 -27.63 21.14
N GLN A 127 33.52 -27.33 20.68
CA GLN A 127 34.16 -26.05 20.96
C GLN A 127 33.76 -24.98 19.93
N ALA A 128 33.45 -23.77 20.40
CA ALA A 128 33.24 -22.57 19.58
C ALA A 128 34.55 -22.18 18.87
N ARG A 129 34.65 -22.47 17.57
CA ARG A 129 35.88 -22.40 16.76
C ARG A 129 35.57 -22.24 15.28
N TYR A 130 36.59 -21.82 14.54
CA TYR A 130 36.68 -21.94 13.09
C TYR A 130 37.27 -23.30 12.69
N TYR A 131 36.49 -24.12 12.02
CA TYR A 131 36.88 -25.40 11.46
C TYR A 131 36.97 -25.32 9.93
N THR A 132 37.92 -26.06 9.34
CA THR A 132 37.89 -26.32 7.90
C THR A 132 36.75 -27.29 7.57
N ASN A 133 36.82 -28.53 8.07
CA ASN A 133 35.75 -29.52 7.98
C ASN A 133 35.41 -30.03 9.39
N LEU A 134 34.13 -30.22 9.67
CA LEU A 134 33.63 -30.65 10.98
C LEU A 134 32.65 -31.81 10.82
N GLU A 135 32.90 -32.89 11.56
CA GLU A 135 32.04 -34.07 11.57
C GLU A 135 31.52 -34.38 12.97
N MET A 136 30.22 -34.60 13.07
CA MET A 136 29.56 -35.15 14.25
C MET A 136 29.32 -36.65 14.04
N ASP A 137 29.91 -37.46 14.90
CA ASP A 137 29.87 -38.93 14.86
C ASP A 137 29.64 -39.49 16.28
N GLY A 138 29.40 -40.79 16.39
CA GLY A 138 29.28 -41.49 17.66
C GLY A 138 28.03 -41.16 18.48
N PRO A 139 27.57 -42.10 19.34
CA PRO A 139 26.23 -42.08 19.92
C PRO A 139 26.01 -41.04 21.04
N SER A 140 27.06 -40.37 21.52
CA SER A 140 26.90 -39.32 22.55
C SER A 140 26.07 -38.15 22.03
N ALA A 141 25.31 -37.52 22.94
CA ALA A 141 24.68 -36.24 22.63
C ALA A 141 25.77 -35.17 22.37
N LYS A 142 25.48 -34.18 21.52
CA LYS A 142 26.40 -33.09 21.16
C LYS A 142 25.81 -31.78 21.64
N ALA A 143 26.54 -31.06 22.50
CA ALA A 143 26.22 -29.68 22.85
C ALA A 143 27.04 -28.74 21.96
N ILE A 144 26.37 -28.04 21.05
CA ILE A 144 26.98 -27.15 20.06
C ILE A 144 26.76 -25.71 20.51
N PRO A 145 27.83 -24.99 20.90
CA PRO A 145 27.71 -23.63 21.38
C PRO A 145 27.44 -22.65 20.24
N ASP A 146 27.21 -21.39 20.60
CA ASP A 146 27.33 -20.27 19.68
C ASP A 146 28.74 -20.19 19.05
N ALA A 147 28.85 -19.50 17.92
CA ALA A 147 30.13 -19.20 17.26
C ALA A 147 30.94 -20.44 16.82
N VAL A 148 30.26 -21.42 16.23
CA VAL A 148 30.88 -22.53 15.49
C VAL A 148 30.85 -22.22 14.00
N TYR A 149 32.02 -22.15 13.36
CA TYR A 149 32.18 -21.80 11.95
C TYR A 149 32.79 -22.97 11.17
N VAL A 150 32.22 -23.29 10.01
CA VAL A 150 32.70 -24.35 9.12
C VAL A 150 32.84 -23.81 7.70
N SER A 151 34.07 -23.81 7.16
CA SER A 151 34.32 -23.27 5.81
C SER A 151 34.18 -24.27 4.66
N GLY A 152 34.30 -25.56 5.00
CA GLY A 152 34.24 -26.69 4.07
C GLY A 152 33.03 -27.55 4.36
N THR A 153 33.22 -28.82 4.70
CA THR A 153 32.10 -29.72 4.93
C THR A 153 31.70 -29.77 6.41
N TYR A 154 30.42 -29.54 6.70
CA TYR A 154 29.79 -29.98 7.95
C TYR A 154 29.05 -31.28 7.68
N ASN A 155 29.47 -32.37 8.32
CA ASN A 155 28.88 -33.69 8.16
C ASN A 155 28.33 -34.20 9.49
N VAL A 156 27.19 -34.87 9.44
CA VAL A 156 26.61 -35.56 10.59
C VAL A 156 26.35 -37.00 10.16
N THR A 157 26.99 -37.95 10.82
CA THR A 157 26.84 -39.37 10.49
C THR A 157 25.54 -39.92 11.08
N ALA A 158 25.05 -41.02 10.53
CA ALA A 158 23.92 -41.75 11.09
C ALA A 158 24.16 -42.30 12.51
N ALA A 159 25.43 -42.41 12.93
CA ALA A 159 25.81 -42.86 14.27
C ALA A 159 25.83 -41.71 15.29
N SER A 160 25.70 -40.46 14.85
CA SER A 160 25.73 -39.27 15.71
C SER A 160 24.51 -39.23 16.64
N GLY A 161 24.75 -39.02 17.93
CA GLY A 161 23.70 -38.73 18.89
C GLY A 161 23.02 -37.38 18.67
N ASN A 162 22.06 -37.08 19.54
CA ASN A 162 21.26 -35.86 19.52
C ASN A 162 22.11 -34.59 19.61
N ARG A 163 21.84 -33.59 18.78
CA ARG A 163 22.58 -32.31 18.73
C ARG A 163 21.72 -31.18 19.27
N THR A 164 22.24 -30.40 20.21
CA THR A 164 21.56 -29.22 20.76
C THR A 164 22.40 -27.98 20.46
N TYR A 165 21.80 -26.98 19.81
CA TYR A 165 22.47 -25.73 19.42
C TYR A 165 22.04 -24.62 20.37
N SER A 166 22.98 -23.90 20.99
CA SER A 166 22.65 -22.80 21.92
C SER A 166 22.72 -21.41 21.29
N GLY A 167 23.24 -21.27 20.07
CA GLY A 167 23.40 -19.98 19.38
C GLY A 167 23.44 -20.12 17.87
N THR A 168 24.29 -19.32 17.22
CA THR A 168 24.44 -19.26 15.78
C THR A 168 25.49 -20.24 15.29
N PHE A 169 25.07 -21.11 14.37
CA PHE A 169 25.95 -21.96 13.60
C PHE A 169 26.27 -21.28 12.27
N TYR A 170 27.55 -21.26 11.87
CA TYR A 170 28.01 -20.52 10.71
C TYR A 170 28.55 -21.47 9.63
N TYR A 171 27.96 -21.37 8.45
CA TYR A 171 28.56 -21.86 7.22
C TYR A 171 29.35 -20.71 6.60
N ASP A 172 30.67 -20.76 6.75
CA ASP A 172 31.57 -19.70 6.28
C ASP A 172 32.42 -20.16 5.09
N GLY A 173 33.43 -19.39 4.70
CA GLY A 173 34.32 -19.74 3.58
C GLY A 173 33.76 -19.45 2.18
N THR A 174 34.67 -19.37 1.21
CA THR A 174 34.38 -19.05 -0.19
C THR A 174 33.98 -20.26 -1.03
N GLY A 175 34.23 -21.48 -0.54
CA GLY A 175 33.76 -22.70 -1.20
C GLY A 175 32.25 -22.83 -1.14
N ASN A 176 31.64 -23.43 -2.17
CA ASN A 176 30.23 -23.82 -2.12
C ASN A 176 30.03 -24.90 -1.06
N GLN A 177 28.91 -24.84 -0.34
CA GLN A 177 28.59 -25.81 0.71
C GLN A 177 27.14 -26.24 0.60
N THR A 178 26.86 -27.48 0.97
CA THR A 178 25.50 -27.94 1.26
C THR A 178 25.27 -27.80 2.75
N ILE A 179 24.16 -27.14 3.12
CA ILE A 179 23.74 -27.01 4.50
C ILE A 179 23.13 -28.35 4.93
N PHE A 180 23.64 -28.90 6.03
CA PHE A 180 23.16 -30.17 6.55
C PHE A 180 21.78 -29.97 7.16
N ALA A 181 20.87 -30.88 6.83
CA ALA A 181 19.48 -30.81 7.26
C ALA A 181 19.33 -31.29 8.70
N GLU A 182 19.18 -30.36 9.61
CA GLU A 182 18.66 -30.63 10.95
C GLU A 182 17.13 -30.62 10.87
N THR A 183 16.56 -31.83 10.73
CA THR A 183 15.17 -32.05 10.27
C THR A 183 14.13 -32.08 11.39
N ALA A 184 14.51 -31.89 12.66
CA ALA A 184 13.52 -31.92 13.74
C ALA A 184 12.55 -30.73 13.63
N THR A 185 11.26 -31.03 13.52
CA THR A 185 10.19 -30.04 13.31
C THR A 185 9.76 -29.33 14.59
N SER A 186 10.11 -29.84 15.78
CA SER A 186 9.81 -29.25 17.09
C SER A 186 10.88 -29.56 18.14
N GLY A 187 11.06 -28.69 19.13
CA GLY A 187 12.08 -28.82 20.18
C GLY A 187 13.44 -28.24 19.80
N SER A 188 14.43 -28.41 20.67
CA SER A 188 15.80 -27.86 20.52
C SER A 188 16.85 -28.88 20.08
N VAL A 189 16.43 -30.12 19.81
CA VAL A 189 17.29 -31.23 19.47
C VAL A 189 17.22 -31.50 17.97
N ASN A 190 18.37 -31.68 17.34
CA ASN A 190 18.53 -31.89 15.89
C ASN A 190 17.84 -30.79 15.08
N ARG A 191 18.01 -29.55 15.56
CA ARG A 191 17.45 -28.32 15.02
C ARG A 191 18.41 -27.18 15.31
N TYR A 192 18.81 -26.41 14.29
CA TYR A 192 19.62 -25.21 14.54
C TYR A 192 18.83 -24.20 15.39
N ASN A 193 19.52 -23.52 16.30
CA ASN A 193 18.93 -22.39 17.00
C ASN A 193 18.89 -21.18 16.05
N ASN A 194 20.06 -20.64 15.70
CA ASN A 194 20.24 -19.67 14.62
C ASN A 194 21.20 -20.22 13.55
N LEU A 195 21.05 -19.77 12.31
CA LEU A 195 21.89 -20.16 11.19
C LEU A 195 22.38 -18.92 10.42
N ALA A 196 23.68 -18.86 10.15
CA ALA A 196 24.28 -17.80 9.36
C ALA A 196 25.09 -18.37 8.20
N ILE A 197 24.94 -17.77 7.02
CA ILE A 197 25.78 -18.04 5.86
C ILE A 197 26.66 -16.83 5.54
N MET A 198 27.96 -17.06 5.34
CA MET A 198 28.91 -16.01 5.03
C MET A 198 30.13 -16.54 4.25
N THR A 199 31.00 -15.66 3.78
CA THR A 199 32.30 -16.05 3.20
C THR A 199 33.42 -16.08 4.25
N GLY A 200 33.21 -15.43 5.39
CA GLY A 200 34.14 -15.36 6.52
C GLY A 200 33.86 -14.11 7.35
N SER A 201 34.58 -13.95 8.48
CA SER A 201 34.54 -12.78 9.34
C SER A 201 35.81 -11.95 9.20
N GLY A 202 35.75 -10.63 9.47
CA GLY A 202 36.90 -9.74 9.43
C GLY A 202 37.67 -9.80 8.11
N ALA A 203 38.99 -10.04 8.19
CA ALA A 203 39.86 -10.17 7.01
C ALA A 203 39.52 -11.35 6.08
N CYS A 204 38.74 -12.34 6.56
CA CYS A 204 38.33 -13.50 5.76
C CYS A 204 37.00 -13.29 5.00
N ALA A 205 36.34 -12.14 5.16
CA ALA A 205 35.10 -11.80 4.47
C ALA A 205 35.37 -11.38 3.00
N VAL A 206 35.90 -12.29 2.20
CA VAL A 206 36.30 -12.04 0.79
C VAL A 206 35.56 -12.96 -0.17
N GLY A 207 35.47 -12.56 -1.45
CA GLY A 207 34.94 -13.40 -2.51
C GLY A 207 33.42 -13.62 -2.46
N THR A 208 32.96 -14.68 -3.10
CA THR A 208 31.56 -15.10 -3.13
C THR A 208 31.42 -16.59 -2.86
N SER A 209 30.24 -17.03 -2.43
CA SER A 209 29.95 -18.45 -2.20
C SER A 209 28.45 -18.74 -2.31
N THR A 210 28.12 -19.93 -2.80
CA THR A 210 26.74 -20.45 -2.76
C THR A 210 26.60 -21.48 -1.65
N LYS A 211 25.63 -21.27 -0.75
CA LYS A 211 25.23 -22.26 0.24
C LYS A 211 23.88 -22.84 -0.18
N THR A 212 23.80 -24.16 -0.24
CA THR A 212 22.65 -24.86 -0.83
C THR A 212 21.89 -25.62 0.25
N ILE A 213 20.59 -25.43 0.34
CA ILE A 213 19.69 -26.36 1.02
C ILE A 213 19.16 -27.28 -0.07
N ALA A 214 19.64 -28.52 -0.07
CA ALA A 214 19.36 -29.48 -1.14
C ALA A 214 17.87 -29.85 -1.19
N ASP A 215 17.44 -30.34 -2.36
CA ASP A 215 16.10 -30.88 -2.57
C ASP A 215 15.73 -31.96 -1.52
N ASN A 216 14.44 -32.04 -1.18
CA ASN A 216 13.89 -32.93 -0.17
C ASN A 216 14.50 -32.78 1.24
N GLN A 217 15.20 -31.68 1.52
CA GLN A 217 15.71 -31.35 2.85
C GLN A 217 14.90 -30.23 3.48
N THR A 218 14.67 -30.34 4.79
CA THR A 218 14.04 -29.28 5.58
C THR A 218 15.01 -28.82 6.65
N ILE A 219 15.21 -27.50 6.70
CA ILE A 219 15.89 -26.82 7.79
C ILE A 219 14.87 -26.02 8.58
N SER A 220 14.69 -26.41 9.83
CA SER A 220 13.87 -25.66 10.77
C SER A 220 14.78 -24.94 11.76
N LEU A 221 14.60 -23.63 11.93
CA LEU A 221 15.34 -22.83 12.91
C LEU A 221 14.43 -22.50 14.10
N MET A 222 14.99 -22.46 15.30
CA MET A 222 14.24 -21.95 16.46
C MET A 222 14.16 -20.42 16.45
N GLY A 223 15.19 -19.76 15.92
CA GLY A 223 15.30 -18.31 15.82
C GLY A 223 15.59 -17.87 14.39
N ASP A 224 16.80 -17.36 14.18
CA ASP A 224 17.08 -16.45 13.07
C ASP A 224 17.91 -17.09 11.96
N PHE A 225 17.56 -16.74 10.72
CA PHE A 225 18.42 -16.92 9.56
C PHE A 225 19.14 -15.61 9.22
N SER A 226 20.42 -15.67 8.87
CA SER A 226 21.12 -14.52 8.29
C SER A 226 22.05 -14.89 7.13
N SER A 227 22.15 -14.01 6.14
CA SER A 227 23.16 -14.10 5.07
C SER A 227 23.99 -12.81 4.98
N ALA A 228 25.30 -12.97 4.80
CA ALA A 228 26.20 -11.86 4.52
C ALA A 228 26.21 -11.50 3.03
N ALA A 229 26.58 -10.26 2.72
CA ALA A 229 26.86 -9.86 1.35
C ALA A 229 27.93 -10.78 0.72
N GLY A 230 27.79 -11.07 -0.58
CA GLY A 230 28.67 -12.00 -1.28
C GLY A 230 28.29 -13.49 -1.13
N THR A 231 27.32 -13.83 -0.27
CA THR A 231 26.78 -15.19 -0.23
C THR A 231 25.43 -15.31 -0.92
N THR A 232 25.23 -16.40 -1.67
CA THR A 232 23.93 -16.75 -2.23
C THR A 232 23.36 -17.95 -1.48
N LEU A 233 22.11 -17.88 -1.05
CA LEU A 233 21.36 -19.07 -0.64
C LEU A 233 20.66 -19.66 -1.87
N ALA A 234 21.06 -20.87 -2.26
CA ALA A 234 20.31 -21.70 -3.19
C ALA A 234 19.37 -22.60 -2.40
N LEU A 235 18.07 -22.35 -2.51
CA LEU A 235 17.02 -23.04 -1.78
C LEU A 235 16.29 -23.99 -2.73
N GLU A 236 16.71 -25.26 -2.71
CA GLU A 236 16.06 -26.37 -3.42
C GLU A 236 15.13 -27.16 -2.49
N GLY A 237 15.42 -27.15 -1.19
CA GLY A 237 14.54 -27.65 -0.13
C GLY A 237 13.82 -26.54 0.64
N GLN A 238 13.66 -26.72 1.95
CA GLN A 238 12.85 -25.83 2.79
C GLN A 238 13.68 -25.15 3.88
N LEU A 239 13.42 -23.87 4.11
CA LEU A 239 13.97 -23.09 5.22
C LEU A 239 12.83 -22.45 6.01
N PHE A 240 12.66 -22.87 7.26
CA PHE A 240 11.69 -22.30 8.19
C PHE A 240 12.42 -21.52 9.27
N ALA A 241 12.28 -20.19 9.25
CA ALA A 241 12.90 -19.29 10.20
C ALA A 241 11.84 -18.45 10.94
N VAL A 242 12.16 -17.97 12.14
CA VAL A 242 11.35 -16.95 12.79
C VAL A 242 11.64 -15.62 12.12
N ASN A 243 12.89 -15.15 12.22
CA ASN A 243 13.34 -13.94 11.54
C ASN A 243 14.35 -14.27 10.43
N ALA A 244 14.47 -13.39 9.44
CA ALA A 244 15.45 -13.52 8.37
C ALA A 244 16.13 -12.19 8.05
N THR A 245 17.46 -12.16 7.98
CA THR A 245 18.22 -11.00 7.47
C THR A 245 19.09 -11.43 6.31
N ALA A 246 18.69 -11.13 5.08
CA ALA A 246 19.40 -11.55 3.88
C ALA A 246 20.10 -10.37 3.20
N ASN A 247 21.42 -10.27 3.38
CA ASN A 247 22.26 -9.28 2.68
C ASN A 247 22.88 -9.83 1.38
N GLY A 248 22.74 -11.13 1.16
CA GLY A 248 23.12 -11.79 -0.08
C GLY A 248 21.90 -12.41 -0.77
N PRO A 249 21.96 -12.68 -2.10
CA PRO A 249 20.80 -13.14 -2.86
C PRO A 249 20.22 -14.46 -2.36
N ILE A 250 18.92 -14.65 -2.54
CA ILE A 250 18.23 -15.94 -2.34
C ILE A 250 17.61 -16.37 -3.65
N THR A 251 17.90 -17.60 -4.08
CA THR A 251 17.23 -18.25 -5.20
C THR A 251 16.41 -19.42 -4.69
N ILE A 252 15.10 -19.38 -4.89
CA ILE A 252 14.18 -20.47 -4.57
C ILE A 252 13.87 -21.22 -5.86
N ASN A 253 14.33 -22.47 -5.93
CA ASN A 253 14.23 -23.29 -7.12
C ASN A 253 13.98 -24.76 -6.74
N ASP A 254 12.72 -25.18 -6.76
CA ASP A 254 12.31 -26.58 -6.67
C ASP A 254 12.72 -27.34 -7.94
N PRO A 255 13.72 -28.23 -7.89
CA PRO A 255 14.17 -28.98 -9.05
C PRO A 255 13.27 -30.18 -9.37
N THR A 256 12.42 -30.62 -8.43
CA THR A 256 11.49 -31.73 -8.60
C THR A 256 10.05 -31.37 -8.21
N PRO A 257 9.40 -30.45 -8.97
CA PRO A 257 8.06 -29.97 -8.65
C PRO A 257 7.06 -31.11 -8.41
N GLY A 258 6.47 -31.14 -7.21
CA GLY A 258 5.39 -32.07 -6.84
C GLY A 258 5.76 -33.15 -5.80
N THR A 259 6.99 -33.19 -5.29
CA THR A 259 7.39 -34.10 -4.19
C THR A 259 7.47 -33.37 -2.84
N THR A 260 8.45 -32.49 -2.68
CA THR A 260 8.58 -31.51 -1.60
C THR A 260 8.82 -30.15 -2.22
N PHE A 261 7.98 -29.17 -1.87
CA PHE A 261 8.09 -27.83 -2.45
C PHE A 261 9.25 -27.07 -1.81
N ALA A 262 10.13 -26.48 -2.62
CA ALA A 262 11.14 -25.55 -2.11
C ALA A 262 10.42 -24.36 -1.44
N GLU A 263 10.74 -24.04 -0.20
CA GLU A 263 9.99 -23.01 0.56
C GLU A 263 10.91 -22.19 1.46
N LEU A 264 10.85 -20.87 1.31
CA LEU A 264 11.33 -19.94 2.32
C LEU A 264 10.14 -19.46 3.14
N ARG A 265 10.09 -19.81 4.43
CA ARG A 265 9.02 -19.41 5.35
C ARG A 265 9.54 -18.60 6.52
N THR A 266 8.94 -17.43 6.73
CA THR A 266 9.22 -16.57 7.89
C THR A 266 7.96 -16.29 8.69
N THR A 267 8.05 -16.31 10.03
CA THR A 267 6.90 -16.06 10.93
C THR A 267 7.02 -14.78 11.76
N GLY A 268 8.21 -14.16 11.79
CA GLY A 268 8.52 -12.91 12.48
C GLY A 268 8.91 -11.81 11.49
N THR A 269 10.05 -11.18 11.70
CA THR A 269 10.54 -10.09 10.85
C THR A 269 11.56 -10.60 9.84
N ALA A 270 11.37 -10.28 8.57
CA ALA A 270 12.31 -10.62 7.50
C ALA A 270 12.75 -9.35 6.74
N THR A 271 14.04 -9.23 6.44
CA THR A 271 14.61 -8.12 5.67
C THR A 271 15.51 -8.66 4.57
N TYR A 272 15.27 -8.24 3.33
CA TYR A 272 15.98 -8.66 2.14
C TYR A 272 16.66 -7.43 1.51
N ALA A 273 17.96 -7.31 1.72
CA ALA A 273 18.84 -6.27 1.18
C ALA A 273 19.50 -6.67 -0.15
N ALA A 274 19.25 -7.89 -0.61
CA ALA A 274 19.58 -8.39 -1.93
C ALA A 274 18.36 -9.05 -2.58
N ASN A 275 18.50 -9.39 -3.86
CA ASN A 275 17.41 -9.97 -4.65
C ASN A 275 16.95 -11.33 -4.09
N VAL A 276 15.63 -11.52 -4.11
CA VAL A 276 14.99 -12.81 -3.91
C VAL A 276 14.35 -13.21 -5.24
N THR A 277 14.78 -14.33 -5.79
CA THR A 277 14.29 -14.85 -7.06
C THR A 277 13.61 -16.19 -6.83
N VAL A 278 12.34 -16.28 -7.18
CA VAL A 278 11.56 -17.52 -7.15
C VAL A 278 11.41 -18.03 -8.57
N THR A 279 12.14 -19.09 -8.92
CA THR A 279 12.03 -19.76 -10.24
C THR A 279 11.03 -20.91 -10.20
N ALA A 280 11.03 -21.65 -9.09
CA ALA A 280 10.05 -22.66 -8.70
C ALA A 280 10.13 -22.83 -7.18
N GLY A 281 9.01 -22.97 -6.48
CA GLY A 281 8.94 -22.98 -5.01
C GLY A 281 8.11 -21.83 -4.44
N LEU A 282 8.13 -21.67 -3.12
CA LEU A 282 7.32 -20.72 -2.36
C LEU A 282 8.21 -19.69 -1.64
N PHE A 283 7.86 -18.43 -1.81
CA PHE A 283 8.19 -17.39 -0.83
C PHE A 283 6.96 -17.17 0.07
N ASN A 284 7.04 -17.58 1.34
CA ASN A 284 5.93 -17.60 2.29
C ASN A 284 6.15 -16.62 3.45
N VAL A 285 5.37 -15.54 3.47
CA VAL A 285 5.24 -14.68 4.65
C VAL A 285 4.12 -15.25 5.51
N ALA A 286 4.48 -16.14 6.43
CA ALA A 286 3.53 -16.86 7.28
C ALA A 286 3.17 -16.13 8.58
N GLY A 287 3.94 -15.09 8.94
CA GLY A 287 3.73 -14.25 10.11
C GLY A 287 4.58 -12.97 10.02
N GLY A 288 4.21 -11.97 10.81
CA GLY A 288 4.98 -10.72 10.94
C GLY A 288 5.11 -9.92 9.65
N THR A 289 6.31 -9.35 9.43
CA THR A 289 6.59 -8.43 8.32
C THR A 289 7.82 -8.88 7.54
N ALA A 290 7.69 -8.99 6.23
CA ALA A 290 8.81 -9.14 5.30
C ALA A 290 9.08 -7.82 4.57
N THR A 291 10.34 -7.40 4.47
CA THR A 291 10.73 -6.13 3.83
C THR A 291 11.72 -6.39 2.69
N VAL A 292 11.36 -6.01 1.47
CA VAL A 292 12.26 -5.95 0.30
C VAL A 292 12.83 -4.54 0.22
N GLN A 293 14.12 -4.37 0.46
CA GLN A 293 14.77 -3.06 0.54
C GLN A 293 14.87 -2.36 -0.83
N SER A 294 15.14 -1.05 -0.82
CA SER A 294 15.09 -0.17 -2.00
C SER A 294 15.99 -0.57 -3.18
N THR A 295 17.08 -1.28 -2.93
CA THR A 295 18.01 -1.77 -3.96
C THR A 295 17.73 -3.21 -4.41
N SER A 296 16.69 -3.83 -3.86
CA SER A 296 16.39 -5.25 -4.03
C SER A 296 15.14 -5.49 -4.86
N THR A 297 15.10 -6.64 -5.52
CA THR A 297 13.93 -7.13 -6.25
C THR A 297 13.46 -8.45 -5.64
N LEU A 298 12.16 -8.56 -5.36
CA LEU A 298 11.48 -9.83 -5.23
C LEU A 298 10.86 -10.16 -6.58
N SER A 299 11.34 -11.23 -7.23
CA SER A 299 10.88 -11.62 -8.56
C SER A 299 10.33 -13.04 -8.57
N LEU A 300 9.16 -13.20 -9.19
CA LEU A 300 8.57 -14.50 -9.52
C LEU A 300 8.77 -14.76 -11.02
N ALA A 301 9.29 -15.93 -11.38
CA ALA A 301 9.46 -16.32 -12.77
C ALA A 301 8.10 -16.49 -13.49
N ASN A 302 8.14 -16.59 -14.82
CA ASN A 302 6.98 -16.92 -15.65
C ASN A 302 6.62 -18.41 -15.51
N SER A 303 6.10 -18.79 -14.33
CA SER A 303 5.81 -20.17 -13.95
C SER A 303 4.73 -20.18 -12.87
N THR A 304 3.78 -21.12 -12.97
CA THR A 304 2.78 -21.37 -11.91
C THR A 304 3.39 -21.91 -10.62
N ASN A 305 4.61 -22.46 -10.72
CA ASN A 305 5.35 -22.99 -9.58
C ASN A 305 6.21 -21.92 -8.90
N ALA A 306 6.35 -20.71 -9.46
CA ALA A 306 7.10 -19.62 -8.84
C ALA A 306 6.18 -18.80 -7.93
N GLN A 307 6.01 -19.21 -6.68
CA GLN A 307 4.90 -18.78 -5.83
C GLN A 307 5.28 -17.73 -4.77
N LEU A 308 4.35 -16.81 -4.51
CA LEU A 308 4.36 -15.88 -3.37
C LEU A 308 3.08 -16.06 -2.54
N GLN A 309 3.21 -16.20 -1.22
CA GLN A 309 2.06 -16.28 -0.33
C GLN A 309 2.20 -15.34 0.85
N LEU A 310 1.14 -14.58 1.14
CA LEU A 310 0.99 -13.81 2.37
C LEU A 310 -0.15 -14.40 3.21
N GLY A 311 0.18 -14.84 4.42
CA GLY A 311 -0.79 -15.37 5.38
C GLY A 311 -1.65 -14.28 6.05
N ALA A 312 -2.62 -14.71 6.84
CA ALA A 312 -3.51 -13.81 7.58
C ALA A 312 -2.74 -12.86 8.52
N GLY A 313 -3.09 -11.57 8.50
CA GLY A 313 -2.48 -10.51 9.31
C GLY A 313 -1.01 -10.21 9.01
N THR A 314 -0.43 -10.78 7.95
CA THR A 314 0.98 -10.57 7.59
C THR A 314 1.18 -9.29 6.79
N THR A 315 2.43 -8.80 6.75
CA THR A 315 2.81 -7.63 5.97
C THR A 315 3.97 -7.93 5.03
N LEU A 316 3.89 -7.47 3.78
CA LEU A 316 5.01 -7.39 2.85
C LEU A 316 5.29 -5.93 2.48
N ASP A 317 6.38 -5.38 3.00
CA ASP A 317 6.88 -4.04 2.69
C ASP A 317 7.82 -4.10 1.47
N ILE A 318 7.44 -3.43 0.38
CA ILE A 318 8.21 -3.32 -0.85
C ILE A 318 8.75 -1.88 -0.94
N ALA A 319 9.98 -1.68 -0.46
CA ALA A 319 10.73 -0.44 -0.71
C ALA A 319 11.48 -0.50 -2.05
N GLY A 320 11.85 -1.68 -2.51
CA GLY A 320 12.45 -1.94 -3.82
C GLY A 320 11.41 -2.28 -4.89
N VAL A 321 11.66 -3.36 -5.63
CA VAL A 321 10.81 -3.80 -6.76
C VAL A 321 10.13 -5.13 -6.43
N LEU A 322 8.84 -5.21 -6.72
CA LEU A 322 8.09 -6.47 -6.81
C LEU A 322 7.82 -6.77 -8.28
N GLN A 323 8.20 -7.95 -8.75
CA GLN A 323 7.96 -8.41 -10.11
C GLN A 323 7.26 -9.76 -10.10
N ASN A 324 6.19 -9.87 -10.86
CA ASN A 324 5.62 -11.14 -11.23
C ASN A 324 5.76 -11.27 -12.75
N ASN A 325 6.41 -12.32 -13.24
CA ASN A 325 6.61 -12.51 -14.67
C ASN A 325 5.60 -13.49 -15.29
N LEU A 326 4.71 -14.10 -14.49
CA LEU A 326 3.61 -14.91 -14.99
C LEU A 326 2.45 -14.01 -15.43
N PRO A 327 2.09 -13.93 -16.73
CA PRO A 327 1.01 -13.05 -17.20
C PRO A 327 -0.35 -13.35 -16.57
N ALA A 328 -0.60 -14.63 -16.25
CA ALA A 328 -1.86 -15.04 -15.62
C ALA A 328 -2.02 -14.58 -14.16
N ARG A 329 -0.93 -14.17 -13.48
CA ARG A 329 -0.92 -13.72 -12.07
C ARG A 329 -1.57 -14.71 -11.09
N THR A 330 -1.49 -16.01 -11.37
CA THR A 330 -2.07 -17.06 -10.52
C THR A 330 -1.08 -17.66 -9.52
N ASN A 331 0.19 -17.27 -9.61
CA ASN A 331 1.31 -17.75 -8.79
C ASN A 331 1.56 -16.88 -7.55
N TRP A 332 0.55 -16.12 -7.11
CA TRP A 332 0.64 -15.41 -5.85
C TRP A 332 -0.73 -15.43 -5.16
N THR A 333 -0.72 -15.40 -3.83
CA THR A 333 -1.94 -15.45 -3.05
C THR A 333 -1.79 -14.55 -1.85
N PHE A 334 -2.81 -13.70 -1.65
CA PHE A 334 -2.87 -12.75 -0.56
C PHE A 334 -4.09 -13.09 0.28
N ASP A 335 -3.88 -13.37 1.56
CA ASP A 335 -5.01 -13.43 2.49
C ASP A 335 -5.72 -12.05 2.54
N ALA A 336 -7.04 -12.04 2.67
CA ALA A 336 -7.83 -10.81 2.68
C ALA A 336 -7.41 -9.84 3.81
N THR A 337 -6.82 -10.35 4.90
CA THR A 337 -6.31 -9.57 6.03
C THR A 337 -4.82 -9.24 5.94
N SER A 338 -4.09 -9.79 4.96
CA SER A 338 -2.70 -9.44 4.71
C SER A 338 -2.57 -8.00 4.21
N THR A 339 -1.39 -7.40 4.33
CA THR A 339 -1.11 -6.06 3.84
C THR A 339 0.13 -6.06 2.96
N ILE A 340 0.01 -5.56 1.73
CA ILE A 340 1.17 -5.19 0.93
C ILE A 340 1.40 -3.68 1.02
N ARG A 341 2.63 -3.26 1.31
CA ARG A 341 3.01 -1.84 1.41
C ARG A 341 4.00 -1.48 0.32
N PHE A 342 3.68 -0.50 -0.51
CA PHE A 342 4.59 0.07 -1.50
C PHE A 342 5.21 1.35 -0.92
N THR A 343 6.44 1.24 -0.41
CA THR A 343 7.06 2.23 0.49
C THR A 343 8.27 2.94 -0.11
N SER A 344 8.54 2.76 -1.41
CA SER A 344 9.68 3.43 -2.06
C SER A 344 9.57 4.95 -1.92
N THR A 345 10.67 5.57 -1.49
CA THR A 345 10.83 7.03 -1.49
C THR A 345 11.21 7.57 -2.88
N ALA A 346 11.71 6.72 -3.77
CA ALA A 346 11.91 7.08 -5.17
C ALA A 346 10.55 7.21 -5.88
N ALA A 347 10.42 8.26 -6.70
CA ALA A 347 9.25 8.51 -7.52
C ALA A 347 9.06 7.41 -8.58
N GLY A 348 7.80 7.09 -8.88
CA GLY A 348 7.42 6.17 -9.95
C GLY A 348 7.57 4.68 -9.61
N GLN A 349 7.44 4.28 -8.34
CA GLN A 349 7.41 2.86 -7.99
C GLN A 349 6.17 2.20 -8.63
N THR A 350 6.41 1.14 -9.40
CA THR A 350 5.35 0.39 -10.07
C THR A 350 4.65 -0.58 -9.11
N ILE A 351 3.31 -0.54 -9.12
CA ILE A 351 2.41 -1.47 -8.44
C ILE A 351 1.97 -2.51 -9.48
N PRO A 352 2.39 -3.77 -9.35
CA PRO A 352 1.98 -4.83 -10.26
C PRO A 352 0.47 -5.06 -10.25
N TYR A 353 -0.10 -5.39 -11.41
CA TYR A 353 -1.52 -5.73 -11.52
C TYR A 353 -1.80 -7.13 -10.95
N THR A 354 -3.03 -7.36 -10.49
CA THR A 354 -3.52 -8.65 -9.96
C THR A 354 -4.72 -9.15 -10.77
N VAL A 355 -5.31 -10.28 -10.36
CA VAL A 355 -6.50 -10.84 -10.99
C VAL A 355 -7.58 -11.09 -9.94
N ALA A 356 -8.83 -11.15 -10.37
CA ALA A 356 -9.98 -11.32 -9.47
C ALA A 356 -9.92 -12.58 -8.60
N SER A 357 -9.24 -13.64 -9.05
CA SER A 357 -9.04 -14.87 -8.26
C SER A 357 -7.97 -14.74 -7.18
N ASN A 358 -7.05 -13.78 -7.31
CA ASN A 358 -5.95 -13.52 -6.37
C ASN A 358 -5.77 -12.00 -6.17
N PRO A 359 -6.80 -11.30 -5.64
CA PRO A 359 -6.70 -9.88 -5.38
C PRO A 359 -5.71 -9.64 -4.22
N TYR A 360 -5.13 -8.45 -4.14
CA TYR A 360 -4.45 -8.03 -2.92
C TYR A 360 -5.43 -8.08 -1.72
N GLY A 361 -4.91 -8.33 -0.52
CA GLY A 361 -5.63 -8.06 0.73
C GLY A 361 -5.79 -6.56 0.92
N ASN A 362 -5.11 -6.00 1.91
CA ASN A 362 -4.97 -4.56 2.07
C ASN A 362 -3.79 -4.03 1.25
N VAL A 363 -3.92 -2.82 0.73
CA VAL A 363 -2.84 -2.10 0.04
C VAL A 363 -2.56 -0.80 0.78
N TYR A 364 -1.29 -0.54 1.04
CA TYR A 364 -0.82 0.72 1.63
C TYR A 364 0.28 1.31 0.73
N THR A 365 0.25 2.61 0.49
CA THR A 365 1.31 3.31 -0.25
C THR A 365 1.89 4.44 0.58
N SER A 366 3.21 4.60 0.55
CA SER A 366 3.92 5.74 1.18
C SER A 366 5.18 6.11 0.41
N GLY A 367 5.79 7.25 0.75
CA GLY A 367 6.98 7.77 0.05
C GLY A 367 6.61 8.50 -1.24
N GLY A 368 7.37 8.28 -2.32
CA GLY A 368 7.19 8.99 -3.59
C GLY A 368 5.95 8.57 -4.38
N THR A 369 5.74 9.18 -5.55
CA THR A 369 4.63 8.83 -6.46
C THR A 369 4.65 7.36 -6.86
N LYS A 370 3.47 6.80 -7.16
CA LYS A 370 3.28 5.42 -7.60
C LYS A 370 2.64 5.39 -8.98
N SER A 371 2.86 4.30 -9.73
CA SER A 371 2.12 4.01 -10.95
C SER A 371 1.68 2.55 -10.96
N THR A 372 0.55 2.23 -11.57
CA THR A 372 0.19 0.83 -11.80
C THR A 372 0.90 0.30 -13.04
N GLU A 373 1.19 -1.00 -13.07
CA GLU A 373 1.66 -1.69 -14.27
C GLU A 373 0.60 -1.59 -15.40
N SER A 374 1.02 -1.51 -16.66
CA SER A 374 0.13 -1.34 -17.82
C SER A 374 -0.53 -2.65 -18.30
N GLY A 375 -0.12 -3.79 -17.77
CA GLY A 375 -0.56 -5.12 -18.23
C GLY A 375 -1.96 -5.55 -17.76
N GLY A 376 -2.56 -4.86 -16.79
CA GLY A 376 -3.86 -5.24 -16.24
C GLY A 376 -4.33 -4.36 -15.08
N ASP A 377 -5.49 -4.70 -14.52
CA ASP A 377 -6.11 -4.02 -13.39
C ASP A 377 -5.42 -4.33 -12.05
N VAL A 378 -5.34 -3.35 -11.17
CA VAL A 378 -5.00 -3.61 -9.76
C VAL A 378 -6.27 -3.99 -9.02
N VAL A 379 -6.42 -5.26 -8.67
CA VAL A 379 -7.58 -5.79 -7.94
C VAL A 379 -7.23 -6.02 -6.48
N MET A 380 -8.07 -5.53 -5.57
CA MET A 380 -7.93 -5.73 -4.13
C MET A 380 -9.26 -6.08 -3.45
N ALA A 381 -9.18 -6.80 -2.34
CA ALA A 381 -10.31 -7.25 -1.52
C ALA A 381 -10.38 -6.52 -0.16
N GLY A 382 -9.27 -5.99 0.34
CA GLY A 382 -9.19 -5.27 1.61
C GLY A 382 -9.17 -3.75 1.46
N ASN A 383 -8.70 -3.07 2.50
CA ASN A 383 -8.64 -1.62 2.62
C ASN A 383 -7.49 -1.02 1.83
N LEU A 384 -7.69 0.22 1.34
CA LEU A 384 -6.65 1.05 0.73
C LEU A 384 -6.27 2.20 1.66
N THR A 385 -4.98 2.38 1.89
CA THR A 385 -4.43 3.58 2.52
C THR A 385 -3.40 4.23 1.61
N VAL A 386 -3.59 5.51 1.29
CA VAL A 386 -2.68 6.32 0.47
C VAL A 386 -2.02 7.38 1.35
N GLU A 387 -0.76 7.14 1.73
CA GLU A 387 0.12 8.12 2.40
C GLU A 387 1.26 8.59 1.49
N SER A 388 1.41 7.98 0.32
CA SER A 388 2.29 8.47 -0.73
C SER A 388 1.72 9.75 -1.34
N ASP A 389 2.46 10.36 -2.26
CA ASP A 389 1.87 11.23 -3.29
C ASP A 389 0.86 10.45 -4.18
N ASN A 390 0.53 10.99 -5.36
CA ASN A 390 -0.41 10.38 -6.29
C ASN A 390 -0.04 8.93 -6.69
N ILE A 391 -1.08 8.13 -6.90
CA ILE A 391 -1.04 6.85 -7.61
C ILE A 391 -1.59 7.11 -9.02
N THR A 392 -0.77 6.96 -10.05
CA THR A 392 -1.22 7.06 -11.44
C THR A 392 -1.62 5.68 -11.96
N VAL A 393 -2.91 5.49 -12.24
CA VAL A 393 -3.42 4.27 -12.88
C VAL A 393 -3.07 4.32 -14.36
N ALA A 394 -2.49 3.22 -14.87
CA ALA A 394 -2.14 3.08 -16.28
C ALA A 394 -3.37 3.27 -17.19
N SER A 395 -3.15 3.78 -18.39
CA SER A 395 -4.22 4.00 -19.36
C SER A 395 -5.01 2.71 -19.62
N THR A 396 -6.33 2.83 -19.74
CA THR A 396 -7.28 1.70 -19.92
C THR A 396 -7.40 0.71 -18.76
N GLN A 397 -6.60 0.83 -17.71
CA GLN A 397 -6.67 -0.02 -16.51
C GLN A 397 -7.50 0.65 -15.42
N VAL A 398 -7.91 -0.17 -14.45
CA VAL A 398 -8.75 0.23 -13.33
C VAL A 398 -8.14 -0.23 -12.01
N TRP A 399 -8.20 0.66 -11.01
CA TRP A 399 -8.01 0.29 -9.62
C TRP A 399 -9.33 -0.27 -9.06
N LYS A 400 -9.41 -1.58 -8.85
CA LYS A 400 -10.65 -2.30 -8.51
C LYS A 400 -10.67 -2.75 -7.05
N MET A 401 -11.62 -2.24 -6.28
CA MET A 401 -11.94 -2.72 -4.94
C MET A 401 -13.18 -3.60 -4.97
N THR A 402 -12.98 -4.90 -4.70
CA THR A 402 -14.03 -5.94 -4.83
C THR A 402 -14.91 -6.09 -3.60
N SER A 403 -14.44 -5.64 -2.43
CA SER A 403 -15.24 -5.64 -1.21
C SER A 403 -15.93 -4.28 -1.02
N ALA A 404 -17.24 -4.32 -0.87
CA ALA A 404 -18.02 -3.11 -0.60
C ALA A 404 -17.82 -2.55 0.81
N SER A 405 -17.40 -3.38 1.77
CA SER A 405 -17.09 -2.95 3.14
C SER A 405 -15.67 -2.40 3.29
N ALA A 406 -14.82 -2.53 2.28
CA ALA A 406 -13.45 -2.02 2.33
C ALA A 406 -13.43 -0.48 2.30
N THR A 407 -12.51 0.10 3.05
CA THR A 407 -12.36 1.55 3.18
C THR A 407 -11.20 2.09 2.35
N VAL A 408 -11.30 3.35 1.94
CA VAL A 408 -10.23 4.11 1.30
C VAL A 408 -9.88 5.28 2.20
N THR A 409 -8.62 5.36 2.61
CA THR A 409 -8.10 6.41 3.49
C THR A 409 -6.96 7.14 2.79
N TYR A 410 -7.02 8.47 2.78
CA TYR A 410 -5.92 9.35 2.40
C TYR A 410 -5.41 10.01 3.68
N SER A 411 -4.14 9.79 4.05
CA SER A 411 -3.59 10.22 5.35
C SER A 411 -2.16 10.76 5.25
N GLY A 412 -1.69 11.36 6.34
CA GLY A 412 -0.32 11.87 6.47
C GLY A 412 0.00 13.01 5.49
N ALA A 413 1.23 13.02 4.96
CA ALA A 413 1.61 13.93 3.87
C ALA A 413 0.74 13.74 2.62
N GLY A 414 0.16 12.54 2.44
CA GLY A 414 -0.72 12.18 1.34
C GLY A 414 -2.20 12.57 1.51
N ALA A 415 -2.56 13.42 2.47
CA ALA A 415 -3.93 13.92 2.59
C ALA A 415 -4.43 14.69 1.34
N ASN A 416 -3.50 15.15 0.49
CA ASN A 416 -3.77 15.80 -0.80
C ASN A 416 -3.48 14.89 -2.01
N SER A 417 -3.20 13.62 -1.76
CA SER A 417 -2.90 12.64 -2.79
C SER A 417 -4.14 12.15 -3.48
N GLU A 418 -3.93 11.66 -4.70
CA GLU A 418 -5.00 11.21 -5.56
C GLU A 418 -4.65 9.91 -6.26
N ILE A 419 -5.65 9.07 -6.47
CA ILE A 419 -5.60 8.04 -7.51
C ILE A 419 -6.00 8.73 -8.82
N VAL A 420 -5.02 8.99 -9.68
CA VAL A 420 -5.23 9.61 -10.99
C VAL A 420 -5.54 8.51 -12.00
N GLY A 421 -6.75 8.51 -12.53
CA GLY A 421 -7.26 7.49 -13.45
C GLY A 421 -8.56 6.84 -12.96
N GLN A 422 -8.79 5.60 -13.37
CA GLN A 422 -10.04 4.89 -13.07
C GLN A 422 -9.97 4.18 -11.73
N MET A 423 -10.92 4.47 -10.85
CA MET A 423 -11.13 3.75 -9.59
C MET A 423 -12.54 3.20 -9.53
N GLN A 424 -12.66 1.89 -9.36
CA GLN A 424 -13.91 1.17 -9.22
C GLN A 424 -14.09 0.64 -7.81
N ARG A 425 -15.31 0.78 -7.29
CA ARG A 425 -15.73 0.20 -6.02
C ARG A 425 -16.94 -0.71 -6.21
N ALA A 426 -16.91 -1.88 -5.59
CA ALA A 426 -18.11 -2.65 -5.32
C ALA A 426 -19.01 -1.90 -4.32
N ILE A 427 -20.31 -1.91 -4.56
CA ILE A 427 -21.31 -1.19 -3.77
C ILE A 427 -22.27 -2.20 -3.13
N SER A 428 -22.47 -2.08 -1.82
CA SER A 428 -23.47 -2.87 -1.09
C SER A 428 -24.11 -2.01 0.01
N GLY A 429 -25.40 -1.72 -0.16
CA GLY A 429 -26.13 -0.90 0.81
C GLY A 429 -25.77 0.59 0.78
N THR A 430 -26.64 1.37 1.43
CA THR A 430 -26.51 2.81 1.58
C THR A 430 -25.31 3.17 2.43
N GLY A 431 -24.68 4.31 2.14
CA GLY A 431 -23.50 4.78 2.85
C GLY A 431 -22.51 5.48 1.92
N SER A 432 -21.41 5.93 2.53
CA SER A 432 -20.39 6.74 1.85
C SER A 432 -19.26 5.89 1.31
N TYR A 433 -18.92 6.13 0.04
CA TYR A 433 -17.85 5.46 -0.68
C TYR A 433 -16.84 6.53 -1.12
N THR A 434 -15.63 6.49 -0.56
CA THR A 434 -14.51 7.35 -0.98
C THR A 434 -13.84 6.76 -2.22
N PHE A 435 -13.48 7.63 -3.16
CA PHE A 435 -12.83 7.28 -4.43
C PHE A 435 -11.46 7.97 -4.55
N ASN A 436 -11.23 8.73 -5.62
CA ASN A 436 -9.91 9.13 -6.11
C ASN A 436 -9.15 10.12 -5.23
N ASN A 437 -9.77 10.76 -4.23
CA ASN A 437 -9.08 11.56 -3.23
C ASN A 437 -9.94 11.69 -1.96
N ALA A 438 -9.39 12.33 -0.92
CA ALA A 438 -10.05 12.47 0.39
C ALA A 438 -11.44 13.13 0.30
N GLU A 439 -11.67 13.99 -0.68
CA GLU A 439 -12.90 14.76 -0.87
C GLU A 439 -13.75 14.28 -2.05
N THR A 440 -13.40 13.19 -2.72
CA THR A 440 -14.22 12.61 -3.80
C THR A 440 -14.98 11.41 -3.25
N ARG A 441 -16.28 11.60 -3.02
CA ARG A 441 -17.14 10.65 -2.31
C ARG A 441 -18.51 10.56 -2.96
N VAL A 442 -19.08 9.35 -2.95
CA VAL A 442 -20.48 9.13 -3.32
C VAL A 442 -21.18 8.50 -2.13
N ASN A 443 -22.21 9.16 -1.61
CA ASN A 443 -23.02 8.67 -0.50
C ASN A 443 -24.39 8.26 -1.00
N PHE A 444 -24.61 6.94 -1.15
CA PHE A 444 -25.90 6.40 -1.58
C PHE A 444 -26.93 6.49 -0.47
N THR A 445 -28.10 7.05 -0.77
CA THR A 445 -29.14 7.36 0.22
C THR A 445 -30.43 6.57 0.00
N ALA A 446 -30.76 6.21 -1.24
CA ALA A 446 -32.00 5.50 -1.56
C ALA A 446 -31.94 4.74 -2.90
N GLY A 447 -33.00 3.97 -3.17
CA GLY A 447 -33.21 3.26 -4.43
C GLY A 447 -32.58 1.87 -4.48
N THR A 448 -32.57 1.27 -5.67
CA THR A 448 -31.84 0.04 -5.97
C THR A 448 -30.44 0.40 -6.43
N LEU A 449 -29.45 0.10 -5.60
CA LEU A 449 -28.05 0.49 -5.80
C LEU A 449 -27.40 -0.24 -6.98
N PRO A 450 -26.40 0.36 -7.63
CA PRO A 450 -25.58 -0.34 -8.62
C PRO A 450 -24.74 -1.42 -7.93
N THR A 451 -24.24 -2.39 -8.70
CA THR A 451 -23.31 -3.41 -8.17
C THR A 451 -21.89 -2.85 -8.03
N THR A 452 -21.52 -1.93 -8.92
CA THR A 452 -20.22 -1.27 -8.98
C THR A 452 -20.40 0.18 -9.40
N MET A 453 -19.51 1.06 -8.96
CA MET A 453 -19.38 2.40 -9.49
C MET A 453 -17.90 2.69 -9.77
N THR A 454 -17.62 3.31 -10.91
CA THR A 454 -16.29 3.71 -11.35
C THR A 454 -16.25 5.22 -11.54
N LEU A 455 -15.30 5.87 -10.88
CA LEU A 455 -14.94 7.25 -11.15
C LEU A 455 -13.59 7.30 -11.88
N ALA A 456 -13.59 7.88 -13.08
CA ALA A 456 -12.37 8.15 -13.83
C ALA A 456 -12.01 9.62 -13.65
N VAL A 457 -10.94 9.87 -12.89
CA VAL A 457 -10.59 11.22 -12.44
C VAL A 457 -9.21 11.60 -12.91
N PHE A 458 -9.14 12.64 -13.74
CA PHE A 458 -7.91 13.17 -14.32
C PHE A 458 -7.79 14.67 -14.00
N PRO A 459 -6.96 15.04 -13.00
CA PRO A 459 -6.61 16.44 -12.72
C PRO A 459 -5.97 17.10 -13.94
N GLN A 460 -6.13 18.42 -14.07
CA GLN A 460 -5.58 19.23 -15.17
C GLN A 460 -5.91 18.71 -16.58
N THR A 461 -6.98 17.94 -16.71
CA THR A 461 -7.48 17.40 -17.97
C THR A 461 -8.84 18.01 -18.23
N SER A 462 -9.03 18.58 -19.42
CA SER A 462 -10.29 19.20 -19.78
C SER A 462 -11.42 18.16 -19.86
N PRO A 463 -12.54 18.35 -19.12
CA PRO A 463 -13.75 17.58 -19.33
C PRO A 463 -14.37 17.89 -20.71
N ASN A 464 -15.38 17.12 -21.12
CA ASN A 464 -16.18 17.45 -22.29
C ASN A 464 -16.80 18.87 -22.11
N ASN A 465 -16.96 19.62 -23.21
CA ASN A 465 -17.56 20.97 -23.23
C ASN A 465 -16.90 21.99 -22.28
N TYR A 466 -15.61 21.81 -22.02
CA TYR A 466 -14.82 22.65 -21.12
C TYR A 466 -14.66 24.09 -21.64
N ASP A 467 -14.90 25.04 -20.75
CA ASP A 467 -14.68 26.48 -20.90
C ASP A 467 -13.66 26.96 -19.86
N ASN A 468 -12.50 27.41 -20.32
CA ASN A 468 -11.41 27.83 -19.45
C ASN A 468 -11.68 29.14 -18.70
N THR A 469 -12.75 29.88 -19.02
CA THR A 469 -13.11 31.09 -18.26
C THR A 469 -14.05 30.79 -17.10
N LYS A 470 -14.59 29.57 -16.98
CA LYS A 470 -15.63 29.25 -15.99
C LYS A 470 -15.45 27.90 -15.30
N ASP A 471 -14.73 26.97 -15.92
CA ASP A 471 -14.72 25.58 -15.48
C ASP A 471 -13.43 25.23 -14.73
N VAL A 472 -13.55 24.29 -13.79
CA VAL A 472 -12.39 23.61 -13.21
C VAL A 472 -11.84 22.64 -14.26
N GLN A 473 -10.54 22.69 -14.54
CA GLN A 473 -9.87 21.80 -15.49
C GLN A 473 -9.62 20.42 -14.87
N ARG A 474 -10.70 19.70 -14.60
CA ARG A 474 -10.65 18.35 -14.01
C ARG A 474 -11.70 17.48 -14.67
N LYS A 475 -11.25 16.41 -15.32
CA LYS A 475 -12.16 15.45 -15.93
C LYS A 475 -12.58 14.42 -14.89
N VAL A 476 -13.89 14.32 -14.65
CA VAL A 476 -14.50 13.33 -13.77
C VAL A 476 -15.58 12.60 -14.55
N THR A 477 -15.31 11.39 -14.99
CA THR A 477 -16.30 10.55 -15.67
C THR A 477 -16.92 9.59 -14.67
N VAL A 478 -18.25 9.56 -14.59
CA VAL A 478 -19.00 8.70 -13.66
C VAL A 478 -19.61 7.55 -14.45
N SER A 479 -19.38 6.30 -14.03
CA SER A 479 -20.04 5.13 -14.62
C SER A 479 -20.37 4.09 -13.56
N TRP A 480 -21.34 3.22 -13.84
CA TRP A 480 -21.77 2.14 -12.93
C TRP A 480 -22.38 0.98 -13.70
N ASP A 481 -22.38 -0.20 -13.08
CA ASP A 481 -23.07 -1.40 -13.56
C ASP A 481 -24.24 -1.77 -12.64
N GLY A 482 -25.24 -2.47 -13.19
CA GLY A 482 -26.40 -2.94 -12.45
C GLY A 482 -27.60 -1.99 -12.60
N SER A 483 -28.12 -1.49 -11.48
CA SER A 483 -29.32 -0.64 -11.47
C SER A 483 -28.99 0.82 -11.74
N ASN A 484 -29.89 1.52 -12.45
CA ASN A 484 -29.88 2.98 -12.58
C ASN A 484 -30.78 3.68 -11.56
N ASN A 485 -31.65 2.93 -10.87
CA ASN A 485 -32.65 3.47 -9.95
C ASN A 485 -32.07 3.76 -8.55
N TRP A 486 -30.97 4.50 -8.49
CA TRP A 486 -30.32 4.90 -7.24
C TRP A 486 -30.42 6.41 -7.02
N THR A 487 -30.29 6.84 -5.76
CA THR A 487 -30.13 8.24 -5.37
C THR A 487 -28.91 8.38 -4.47
N ALA A 488 -28.09 9.40 -4.71
CA ALA A 488 -26.87 9.63 -3.94
C ALA A 488 -26.54 11.11 -3.80
N THR A 489 -25.72 11.41 -2.79
CA THR A 489 -24.99 12.67 -2.68
C THR A 489 -23.63 12.50 -3.33
N PHE A 490 -23.30 13.33 -4.32
CA PHE A 490 -21.97 13.36 -4.92
C PHE A 490 -21.17 14.49 -4.31
N ARG A 491 -19.93 14.19 -3.92
CA ARG A 491 -18.89 15.16 -3.59
C ARG A 491 -17.70 14.95 -4.52
N VAL A 492 -17.24 16.00 -5.18
CA VAL A 492 -16.04 15.97 -6.02
C VAL A 492 -14.99 16.90 -5.45
N GLY A 493 -13.84 16.34 -5.11
CA GLY A 493 -12.68 17.09 -4.64
C GLY A 493 -11.79 17.55 -5.79
N TYR A 494 -11.25 18.76 -5.71
CA TYR A 494 -10.36 19.35 -6.73
C TYR A 494 -9.22 20.17 -6.08
N LYS A 495 -8.15 20.41 -6.82
CA LYS A 495 -6.98 21.19 -6.37
C LYS A 495 -7.04 22.63 -6.86
N THR A 496 -6.32 23.53 -6.17
CA THR A 496 -6.11 24.91 -6.64
C THR A 496 -5.47 24.92 -8.04
N SER A 497 -4.59 23.96 -8.33
CA SER A 497 -3.96 23.78 -9.64
C SER A 497 -4.90 23.32 -10.75
N ASP A 498 -6.10 22.85 -10.41
CA ASP A 498 -7.15 22.51 -11.37
C ASP A 498 -7.93 23.77 -11.79
N ILE A 499 -7.76 24.90 -11.11
CA ILE A 499 -8.43 26.17 -11.43
C ILE A 499 -7.58 26.94 -12.47
N PRO A 500 -8.12 27.22 -13.66
CA PRO A 500 -7.46 28.05 -14.65
C PRO A 500 -7.23 29.48 -14.15
N GLY A 501 -6.07 30.06 -14.49
CA GLY A 501 -5.80 31.47 -14.22
C GLY A 501 -6.63 32.45 -15.08
N THR A 502 -7.45 31.92 -15.99
CA THR A 502 -8.28 32.66 -16.97
C THR A 502 -9.74 32.80 -16.56
N TRP A 503 -10.10 32.44 -15.33
CA TRP A 503 -11.47 32.60 -14.86
C TRP A 503 -11.96 34.04 -14.96
N ASP A 504 -13.19 34.20 -15.46
CA ASP A 504 -13.86 35.50 -15.52
C ASP A 504 -13.99 36.09 -14.11
N ALA A 505 -13.95 37.43 -13.99
CA ALA A 505 -14.00 38.10 -12.69
C ALA A 505 -15.30 37.85 -11.89
N SER A 506 -16.37 37.40 -12.56
CA SER A 506 -17.65 37.01 -11.96
C SER A 506 -17.69 35.56 -11.48
N VAL A 507 -16.70 34.75 -11.84
CA VAL A 507 -16.60 33.32 -11.51
C VAL A 507 -15.84 33.14 -10.20
N SER A 508 -16.33 32.24 -9.33
CA SER A 508 -15.67 31.96 -8.07
C SER A 508 -15.92 30.53 -7.60
N GLN A 509 -15.07 30.03 -6.69
CA GLN A 509 -15.26 28.68 -6.14
C GLN A 509 -16.56 28.56 -5.32
N SER A 510 -17.06 29.66 -4.75
CA SER A 510 -18.30 29.67 -3.96
C SER A 510 -19.56 29.50 -4.80
N ASN A 511 -19.48 29.65 -6.13
CA ASN A 511 -20.62 29.54 -7.04
C ASN A 511 -20.51 28.37 -8.04
N LEU A 512 -19.61 27.41 -7.80
CA LEU A 512 -19.48 26.20 -8.61
C LEU A 512 -20.78 25.37 -8.64
N ARG A 513 -21.11 24.76 -9.77
CA ARG A 513 -22.27 23.88 -9.94
C ARG A 513 -21.84 22.62 -10.70
N PHE A 514 -22.62 21.56 -10.56
CA PHE A 514 -22.46 20.37 -11.39
C PHE A 514 -23.21 20.53 -12.70
N TYR A 515 -22.57 20.13 -13.78
CA TYR A 515 -23.20 19.94 -15.08
C TYR A 515 -22.91 18.53 -15.56
N GLU A 516 -23.91 17.89 -16.15
CA GLU A 516 -23.70 16.70 -16.94
C GLU A 516 -23.17 17.12 -18.31
N SER A 517 -22.00 16.61 -18.68
CA SER A 517 -21.31 16.99 -19.90
C SER A 517 -21.09 15.77 -20.81
N PRO A 518 -22.03 15.50 -21.73
CA PRO A 518 -21.90 14.41 -22.69
C PRO A 518 -20.77 14.69 -23.69
N THR A 519 -20.26 13.63 -24.35
CA THR A 519 -19.23 13.78 -25.39
C THR A 519 -19.70 14.60 -26.58
N ALA A 520 -21.01 14.59 -26.86
CA ALA A 520 -21.64 15.43 -27.87
C ALA A 520 -22.92 16.06 -27.29
N GLY A 521 -23.12 17.36 -27.51
CA GLY A 521 -24.27 18.11 -27.00
C GLY A 521 -23.87 19.24 -26.07
N THR A 522 -24.85 20.00 -25.60
CA THR A 522 -24.65 21.07 -24.62
C THR A 522 -24.63 20.50 -23.20
N PRO A 523 -23.74 21.00 -22.32
CA PRO A 523 -23.76 20.60 -20.92
C PRO A 523 -25.05 21.08 -20.25
N GLU A 524 -25.64 20.21 -19.42
CA GLU A 524 -26.90 20.46 -18.72
C GLU A 524 -26.66 20.58 -17.22
N LYS A 525 -27.26 21.57 -16.57
CA LYS A 525 -27.06 21.78 -15.13
C LYS A 525 -27.68 20.62 -14.34
N VAL A 526 -26.94 20.03 -13.42
CA VAL A 526 -27.49 19.05 -12.48
C VAL A 526 -28.08 19.81 -11.30
N SER A 527 -29.39 19.66 -11.10
CA SER A 527 -30.14 20.39 -10.07
C SER A 527 -31.16 19.47 -9.42
N THR A 528 -31.21 19.43 -8.09
CA THR A 528 -31.97 18.41 -7.34
C THR A 528 -32.98 19.01 -6.37
N GLY A 529 -33.17 20.33 -6.37
CA GLY A 529 -33.92 21.06 -5.35
C GLY A 529 -33.18 21.19 -4.02
N ASN A 530 -31.93 20.71 -3.92
CA ASN A 530 -31.12 20.79 -2.71
C ASN A 530 -29.98 21.79 -2.87
N PRO A 531 -29.60 22.50 -1.78
CA PRO A 531 -28.46 23.39 -1.79
C PRO A 531 -27.16 22.63 -1.99
N TYR A 532 -26.27 23.23 -2.78
CA TYR A 532 -24.88 22.80 -2.88
C TYR A 532 -24.09 23.15 -1.62
N ASN A 533 -23.26 22.22 -1.16
CA ASN A 533 -22.24 22.46 -0.14
C ASN A 533 -20.86 22.57 -0.82
N ARG A 534 -20.03 23.53 -0.39
CA ARG A 534 -18.77 23.87 -1.08
C ARG A 534 -17.67 24.24 -0.10
N SER A 535 -16.45 23.91 -0.47
CA SER A 535 -15.25 24.43 0.19
C SER A 535 -14.22 24.78 -0.87
N ALA A 536 -13.67 25.99 -0.81
CA ALA A 536 -12.68 26.44 -1.76
C ALA A 536 -11.35 25.70 -1.56
N ALA A 537 -10.74 25.24 -2.65
CA ALA A 537 -9.37 24.77 -2.65
C ALA A 537 -8.42 25.93 -2.30
N ALA A 538 -7.45 25.65 -1.42
CA ALA A 538 -6.52 26.67 -0.94
C ALA A 538 -5.16 26.06 -0.63
N GLY A 539 -4.12 26.55 -1.31
CA GLY A 539 -2.75 26.04 -1.15
C GLY A 539 -2.70 24.54 -1.44
N ALA A 540 -2.28 23.76 -0.45
CA ALA A 540 -2.24 22.31 -0.53
C ALA A 540 -3.61 21.64 -0.32
N ASN A 541 -4.55 22.30 0.36
CA ASN A 541 -5.83 21.69 0.73
C ASN A 541 -6.76 21.51 -0.49
N LEU A 542 -7.39 20.33 -0.56
CA LEU A 542 -8.44 20.04 -1.53
C LEU A 542 -9.67 20.92 -1.27
N GLY A 543 -10.20 21.50 -2.33
CA GLY A 543 -11.56 22.05 -2.36
C GLY A 543 -12.56 20.97 -2.73
N TYR A 544 -13.84 21.22 -2.51
CA TYR A 544 -14.90 20.33 -2.95
C TYR A 544 -16.19 21.07 -3.28
N ILE A 545 -17.01 20.40 -4.10
CA ILE A 545 -18.41 20.70 -4.31
C ILE A 545 -19.24 19.43 -4.08
N GLU A 546 -20.37 19.58 -3.40
CA GLU A 546 -21.25 18.51 -2.99
C GLU A 546 -22.72 18.84 -3.30
N LEU A 547 -23.44 17.89 -3.89
CA LEU A 547 -24.86 18.02 -4.21
C LEU A 547 -25.62 16.75 -3.77
N PRO A 548 -26.58 16.86 -2.83
CA PRO A 548 -27.49 15.77 -2.48
C PRO A 548 -28.52 15.49 -3.56
N GLY A 549 -28.96 14.23 -3.66
CA GLY A 549 -30.16 13.86 -4.42
C GLY A 549 -29.96 13.58 -5.91
N ILE A 550 -28.72 13.42 -6.38
CA ILE A 550 -28.44 13.02 -7.77
C ILE A 550 -28.92 11.59 -7.99
N GLN A 551 -29.55 11.34 -9.14
CA GLN A 551 -30.10 10.04 -9.51
C GLN A 551 -29.41 9.44 -10.73
N GLY A 552 -29.38 8.11 -10.84
CA GLY A 552 -28.87 7.41 -12.04
C GLY A 552 -29.90 7.33 -13.18
N THR A 553 -31.18 7.52 -12.84
CA THR A 553 -32.32 7.71 -13.74
C THR A 553 -33.34 8.57 -13.01
N GLY A 554 -33.94 9.55 -13.67
CA GLY A 554 -34.98 10.39 -13.08
C GLY A 554 -36.13 10.68 -14.04
N THR A 555 -37.30 10.95 -13.48
CA THR A 555 -38.34 11.68 -14.21
C THR A 555 -37.92 13.13 -14.17
N ALA A 556 -37.82 13.79 -15.33
CA ALA A 556 -37.59 15.22 -15.40
C ALA A 556 -38.52 15.94 -14.41
N VAL A 557 -37.97 16.62 -13.40
CA VAL A 557 -38.65 17.80 -12.84
C VAL A 557 -39.00 18.70 -14.03
N PRO A 558 -40.02 19.56 -13.99
CA PRO A 558 -40.24 20.51 -15.09
C PRO A 558 -38.89 21.19 -15.39
N ASN A 559 -38.35 20.93 -16.60
CA ASN A 559 -37.00 21.25 -17.10
C ASN A 559 -35.85 20.20 -17.00
N GLY A 560 -36.10 18.93 -16.66
CA GLY A 560 -35.13 17.84 -16.96
C GLY A 560 -33.98 17.62 -15.96
N PHE A 561 -34.00 18.23 -14.78
CA PHE A 561 -32.84 18.25 -13.89
C PHE A 561 -32.76 17.09 -12.88
N GLY A 562 -31.54 16.75 -12.44
CA GLY A 562 -31.31 15.95 -11.22
C GLY A 562 -30.81 14.53 -11.41
N TYR A 563 -30.51 14.13 -12.65
CA TYR A 563 -29.86 12.86 -12.95
C TYR A 563 -28.52 13.07 -13.66
N ILE A 564 -27.73 12.00 -13.72
CA ILE A 564 -26.55 11.89 -14.58
C ILE A 564 -26.66 10.58 -15.36
N THR A 565 -26.15 10.54 -16.58
CA THR A 565 -26.04 9.34 -17.41
C THR A 565 -24.69 8.67 -17.21
N SER A 566 -24.68 7.35 -17.09
CA SER A 566 -23.46 6.55 -16.96
C SER A 566 -22.54 6.77 -18.18
N GLY A 567 -21.29 7.12 -17.93
CA GLY A 567 -20.27 7.40 -18.94
C GLY A 567 -20.07 8.88 -19.26
N ASN A 568 -20.93 9.78 -18.77
CA ASN A 568 -20.77 11.22 -18.97
C ASN A 568 -19.79 11.85 -17.97
N ASP A 569 -19.24 13.01 -18.35
CA ASP A 569 -18.40 13.80 -17.48
C ASP A 569 -19.28 14.63 -16.52
N LEU A 570 -18.89 14.68 -15.25
CA LEU A 570 -19.41 15.61 -14.28
C LEU A 570 -18.54 16.87 -14.28
N LEU A 571 -19.01 17.90 -14.98
CA LEU A 571 -18.34 19.17 -15.15
C LEU A 571 -18.58 20.08 -13.93
N LEU A 572 -17.51 20.70 -13.44
CA LEU A 572 -17.55 21.69 -12.35
C LEU A 572 -17.44 23.09 -12.96
N ARG A 573 -18.57 23.79 -13.05
CA ARG A 573 -18.68 25.10 -13.71
C ARG A 573 -19.06 26.18 -12.72
N GLY A 574 -18.31 27.27 -12.69
CA GLY A 574 -18.60 28.45 -11.89
C GLY A 574 -19.64 29.35 -12.54
N GLY A 575 -20.33 30.12 -11.70
CA GLY A 575 -21.42 31.01 -12.06
C GLY A 575 -20.99 32.42 -12.50
N PRO A 576 -21.93 33.28 -12.90
CA PRO A 576 -23.39 33.13 -12.70
C PRO A 576 -24.05 32.06 -13.58
N SER A 577 -25.23 31.57 -13.18
CA SER A 577 -26.01 30.61 -13.97
C SER A 577 -27.52 30.79 -13.73
N VAL A 578 -28.33 30.04 -14.49
CA VAL A 578 -29.78 30.20 -14.58
C VAL A 578 -30.48 29.35 -13.50
N PHE A 579 -31.27 29.99 -12.65
CA PHE A 579 -32.21 29.39 -11.71
C PHE A 579 -33.54 29.13 -12.40
N TYR A 580 -34.16 28.00 -12.10
CA TYR A 580 -35.48 27.65 -12.60
C TYR A 580 -36.45 27.50 -11.43
N ALA A 581 -37.64 28.08 -11.57
CA ALA A 581 -38.74 27.77 -10.66
C ALA A 581 -39.17 26.30 -10.86
N ILE A 582 -39.30 25.57 -9.76
CA ILE A 582 -39.75 24.15 -9.74
C ILE A 582 -41.07 23.97 -8.99
N ALA A 583 -41.53 25.02 -8.33
CA ALA A 583 -42.81 25.08 -7.64
C ALA A 583 -43.31 26.52 -7.61
N SER A 584 -44.63 26.69 -7.51
CA SER A 584 -45.22 27.99 -7.19
C SER A 584 -44.93 28.30 -5.73
N GLY A 585 -44.43 29.51 -5.44
CA GLY A 585 -43.91 29.83 -4.12
C GLY A 585 -43.43 31.27 -4.00
N ARG A 586 -42.81 31.59 -2.86
CA ARG A 586 -42.19 32.90 -2.62
C ARG A 586 -40.75 32.92 -3.13
N TRP A 587 -40.23 34.10 -3.47
CA TRP A 587 -38.87 34.28 -3.99
C TRP A 587 -37.79 33.81 -3.01
N SER A 588 -37.94 34.09 -1.73
CA SER A 588 -36.99 33.71 -0.67
C SER A 588 -37.10 32.25 -0.21
N ASN A 589 -38.04 31.46 -0.73
CA ASN A 589 -38.21 30.06 -0.31
C ASN A 589 -37.31 29.14 -1.14
N PRO A 590 -36.35 28.44 -0.52
CA PRO A 590 -35.55 27.41 -1.15
C PRO A 590 -36.33 26.43 -2.03
N ASN A 591 -37.53 26.02 -1.61
CA ASN A 591 -38.35 25.02 -2.31
C ASN A 591 -38.99 25.55 -3.60
N THR A 592 -38.93 26.86 -3.85
CA THR A 592 -39.36 27.46 -5.12
C THR A 592 -38.35 27.16 -6.23
N TRP A 593 -37.07 26.98 -5.89
CA TRP A 593 -35.96 27.00 -6.83
C TRP A 593 -35.26 25.65 -6.96
N ASP A 594 -34.77 25.38 -8.17
CA ASP A 594 -34.08 24.14 -8.48
C ASP A 594 -32.77 23.93 -7.71
N GLU A 595 -32.11 25.01 -7.28
CA GLU A 595 -30.88 24.92 -6.47
C GLU A 595 -31.13 24.89 -4.94
N GLY A 596 -32.39 24.87 -4.49
CA GLY A 596 -32.70 24.79 -3.07
C GLY A 596 -32.18 25.98 -2.25
N VAL A 597 -32.02 27.15 -2.88
CA VAL A 597 -31.60 28.43 -2.28
C VAL A 597 -32.24 29.59 -3.02
N GLU A 598 -32.30 30.76 -2.38
CA GLU A 598 -32.73 32.01 -3.02
C GLU A 598 -31.72 32.45 -4.11
N PRO A 599 -32.17 32.86 -5.32
CA PRO A 599 -31.30 33.38 -6.37
C PRO A 599 -30.57 34.65 -5.93
N SER A 600 -29.29 34.76 -6.28
CA SER A 600 -28.50 35.95 -5.96
C SER A 600 -28.65 37.06 -7.01
N PRO A 601 -28.25 38.30 -6.70
CA PRO A 601 -28.35 39.41 -7.65
C PRO A 601 -27.50 39.25 -8.92
N SER A 602 -26.52 38.35 -8.95
CA SER A 602 -25.73 38.08 -10.15
C SER A 602 -26.32 36.99 -11.04
N ASP A 603 -27.31 36.24 -10.55
CA ASP A 603 -27.91 35.10 -11.26
C ASP A 603 -28.93 35.53 -12.31
N GLU A 604 -29.30 34.57 -13.16
CA GLU A 604 -30.46 34.67 -14.05
C GLU A 604 -31.58 33.77 -13.52
N VAL A 605 -32.83 34.14 -13.74
CA VAL A 605 -34.01 33.40 -13.26
C VAL A 605 -34.99 33.16 -14.40
N VAL A 606 -35.54 31.95 -14.45
CA VAL A 606 -36.63 31.55 -15.35
C VAL A 606 -37.81 31.04 -14.53
N ILE A 607 -38.96 31.66 -14.75
CA ILE A 607 -40.25 31.28 -14.15
C ILE A 607 -41.16 30.80 -15.28
N ASP A 608 -41.25 29.49 -15.48
CA ASP A 608 -42.13 28.92 -16.51
C ASP A 608 -42.97 27.76 -15.95
N GLY A 609 -44.30 27.88 -16.05
CA GLY A 609 -45.27 26.94 -15.48
C GLY A 609 -45.65 27.24 -14.03
N PHE A 610 -45.05 28.25 -13.40
CA PHE A 610 -45.15 28.52 -11.97
C PHE A 610 -45.41 29.98 -11.62
N THR A 611 -46.02 30.17 -10.46
CA THR A 611 -46.33 31.48 -9.90
C THR A 611 -45.38 31.79 -8.75
N VAL A 612 -44.46 32.74 -8.97
CA VAL A 612 -43.52 33.23 -7.96
C VAL A 612 -43.98 34.59 -7.44
N HIS A 613 -43.88 34.82 -6.13
CA HIS A 613 -44.24 36.10 -5.53
C HIS A 613 -43.16 36.63 -4.61
N ALA A 614 -43.13 37.94 -4.43
CA ALA A 614 -42.21 38.64 -3.56
C ALA A 614 -42.95 39.66 -2.67
N GLY A 615 -42.66 39.65 -1.36
CA GLY A 615 -42.99 40.74 -0.41
C GLY A 615 -44.23 40.55 0.47
N TYR A 616 -44.93 39.42 0.31
CA TYR A 616 -46.14 39.11 1.08
C TYR A 616 -46.30 37.59 1.22
N VAL A 617 -47.29 37.15 1.99
CA VAL A 617 -47.61 35.72 2.18
C VAL A 617 -48.73 35.31 1.24
N ARG A 618 -48.58 34.14 0.63
CA ARG A 618 -49.67 33.41 -0.03
C ARG A 618 -49.91 32.10 0.69
N THR A 619 -51.16 31.65 0.74
CA THR A 619 -51.50 30.39 1.44
C THR A 619 -50.72 29.19 0.88
N ILE A 620 -50.25 29.24 -0.38
CA ILE A 620 -49.45 28.20 -1.03
C ILE A 620 -48.04 27.99 -0.43
N ASP A 621 -47.50 28.97 0.29
CA ASP A 621 -46.09 28.95 0.72
C ASP A 621 -45.84 28.31 2.09
N ASN A 622 -46.88 28.08 2.89
CA ASN A 622 -46.83 27.57 4.28
C ASN A 622 -46.03 28.43 5.28
N TYR A 623 -45.89 29.75 5.10
CA TYR A 623 -45.36 30.61 6.16
C TYR A 623 -46.41 31.56 6.72
N ALA A 624 -46.25 31.93 8.00
CA ALA A 624 -47.15 32.83 8.71
C ALA A 624 -46.74 34.32 8.66
N VAL A 625 -45.54 34.62 8.14
CA VAL A 625 -44.97 35.97 8.15
C VAL A 625 -44.64 36.46 6.74
N ASN A 626 -44.85 37.76 6.54
CA ASN A 626 -44.47 38.45 5.31
C ASN A 626 -43.00 38.23 4.98
N GLU A 627 -42.76 37.95 3.71
CA GLU A 627 -41.43 37.86 3.16
C GLU A 627 -40.69 39.19 3.30
N ALA A 628 -39.45 39.12 3.78
CA ALA A 628 -38.54 40.25 3.66
C ALA A 628 -38.15 40.40 2.18
N TYR A 629 -38.31 41.61 1.64
CA TYR A 629 -37.89 41.85 0.27
C TYR A 629 -36.39 41.61 0.11
N PRO A 630 -35.96 40.95 -0.98
CA PRO A 630 -34.56 40.92 -1.32
C PRO A 630 -34.06 42.35 -1.55
N THR A 631 -32.84 42.65 -1.09
CA THR A 631 -32.21 43.97 -1.32
C THR A 631 -31.96 44.22 -2.81
N GLN A 632 -31.73 43.15 -3.57
CA GLN A 632 -31.68 43.16 -5.03
C GLN A 632 -32.22 41.84 -5.58
N LEU A 633 -32.95 41.91 -6.70
CA LEU A 633 -33.36 40.72 -7.46
C LEU A 633 -32.25 40.25 -8.41
N ALA A 634 -32.45 39.07 -9.01
CA ALA A 634 -31.60 38.49 -10.03
C ALA A 634 -31.28 39.48 -11.18
N ALA A 635 -30.09 39.37 -11.77
CA ALA A 635 -29.61 40.23 -12.86
C ALA A 635 -30.48 40.10 -14.11
N LYS A 636 -31.13 38.95 -14.30
CA LYS A 636 -32.09 38.72 -15.37
C LYS A 636 -33.26 37.89 -14.88
N ILE A 637 -34.47 38.26 -15.23
CA ILE A 637 -35.69 37.51 -14.91
C ILE A 637 -36.49 37.28 -16.18
N THR A 638 -36.77 36.01 -16.48
CA THR A 638 -37.62 35.61 -17.61
C THR A 638 -38.88 34.93 -17.09
N ILE A 639 -40.03 35.55 -17.32
CA ILE A 639 -41.33 34.92 -17.15
C ILE A 639 -41.65 34.23 -18.48
N GLY A 640 -41.76 32.91 -18.45
CA GLY A 640 -41.97 32.07 -19.63
C GLY A 640 -43.37 32.19 -20.21
N SER A 641 -43.72 31.29 -21.13
CA SER A 641 -44.98 31.37 -21.88
C SER A 641 -46.02 30.32 -21.46
N SER A 642 -45.61 29.33 -20.66
CA SER A 642 -46.46 28.26 -20.18
C SER A 642 -47.59 28.77 -19.27
N PRO A 643 -48.73 28.06 -19.16
CA PRO A 643 -49.78 28.43 -18.22
C PRO A 643 -49.24 28.56 -16.79
N ASN A 644 -49.78 29.51 -16.03
CA ASN A 644 -49.42 29.82 -14.64
C ASN A 644 -48.06 30.51 -14.44
N SER A 645 -47.28 30.78 -15.50
CA SER A 645 -46.05 31.56 -15.44
C SER A 645 -46.36 32.99 -14.98
N ALA A 646 -46.00 33.32 -13.74
CA ALA A 646 -46.24 34.64 -13.21
C ALA A 646 -45.23 35.07 -12.15
N LEU A 647 -44.95 36.37 -12.11
CA LEU A 647 -44.17 37.02 -11.07
C LEU A 647 -45.00 38.13 -10.44
N LEU A 648 -45.22 38.06 -9.13
CA LEU A 648 -46.09 38.97 -8.39
C LEU A 648 -45.32 39.76 -7.32
N PHE A 649 -45.44 41.08 -7.34
CA PHE A 649 -44.87 41.98 -6.33
C PHE A 649 -45.98 42.67 -5.55
N GLY A 650 -45.92 42.61 -4.22
CA GLY A 650 -46.93 43.23 -3.36
C GLY A 650 -46.47 43.31 -1.91
N SER A 651 -47.20 44.07 -1.07
CA SER A 651 -47.02 44.13 0.39
C SER A 651 -48.38 43.99 1.06
N THR A 652 -48.45 43.28 2.19
CA THR A 652 -49.61 43.31 3.11
C THR A 652 -49.30 44.04 4.43
N SER A 653 -48.06 44.53 4.59
CA SER A 653 -47.65 45.35 5.75
C SER A 653 -47.85 46.85 5.47
N GLY A 654 -48.08 47.67 6.50
CA GLY A 654 -48.39 49.11 6.42
C GLY A 654 -47.33 49.98 5.70
N PRO A 655 -47.47 51.33 5.73
CA PRO A 655 -46.74 52.29 4.88
C PRO A 655 -45.24 52.02 4.79
N LYS A 656 -44.76 51.62 3.62
CA LYS A 656 -43.35 51.43 3.31
C LYS A 656 -43.08 51.76 1.84
N THR A 657 -42.05 52.57 1.60
CA THR A 657 -41.48 52.81 0.27
C THR A 657 -40.45 51.71 0.00
N PHE A 658 -40.62 50.97 -1.09
CA PHE A 658 -39.72 49.87 -1.44
C PHE A 658 -39.34 49.96 -2.92
N SER A 659 -38.04 50.11 -3.18
CA SER A 659 -37.46 49.93 -4.51
C SER A 659 -36.89 48.52 -4.59
N LEU A 660 -37.54 47.65 -5.36
CA LEU A 660 -36.97 46.38 -5.77
C LEU A 660 -36.00 46.67 -6.92
N ASN A 661 -34.73 46.85 -6.55
CA ASN A 661 -33.67 47.06 -7.52
C ASN A 661 -33.32 45.71 -8.12
N MET A 662 -33.57 45.51 -9.42
CA MET A 662 -32.76 44.51 -10.12
C MET A 662 -31.29 44.93 -10.01
N ALA A 663 -30.34 43.99 -10.04
CA ALA A 663 -28.91 44.33 -10.03
C ALA A 663 -28.58 45.36 -11.14
N ALA A 664 -27.42 46.04 -11.07
CA ALA A 664 -27.05 47.19 -11.93
C ALA A 664 -27.11 46.98 -13.47
N ALA A 665 -27.43 45.76 -13.95
CA ALA A 665 -27.69 45.39 -15.34
C ALA A 665 -29.09 44.78 -15.59
N GLY A 666 -30.03 44.92 -14.65
CA GLY A 666 -31.29 44.19 -14.52
C GLY A 666 -32.20 44.15 -15.74
N GLU A 667 -32.34 42.99 -16.37
CA GLU A 667 -33.24 42.75 -17.50
C GLU A 667 -34.45 41.91 -17.07
N LEU A 668 -35.67 42.42 -17.30
CA LEU A 668 -36.91 41.65 -17.09
C LEU A 668 -37.61 41.37 -18.42
N ILE A 669 -37.89 40.10 -18.68
CA ILE A 669 -38.58 39.61 -19.88
C ILE A 669 -39.89 38.95 -19.44
N ASN A 670 -41.03 39.47 -19.90
CA ASN A 670 -42.34 38.88 -19.65
C ASN A 670 -42.95 38.35 -20.95
N ASN A 671 -43.04 37.03 -21.09
CA ASN A 671 -43.59 36.37 -22.28
C ASN A 671 -45.01 35.82 -22.08
N ARG A 672 -45.54 35.81 -20.85
CA ARG A 672 -46.82 35.16 -20.58
C ARG A 672 -48.01 36.05 -20.92
N VAL A 673 -48.85 35.62 -21.86
CA VAL A 673 -50.21 36.18 -22.04
C VAL A 673 -51.14 35.51 -21.04
N GLY A 674 -51.29 36.14 -19.87
CA GLY A 674 -52.12 35.64 -18.78
C GLY A 674 -53.62 35.80 -19.03
N THR A 675 -54.41 34.85 -18.53
CA THR A 675 -55.89 34.84 -18.60
C THR A 675 -56.57 35.21 -17.29
N ALA A 676 -55.81 35.30 -16.18
CA ALA A 676 -56.34 35.61 -14.87
C ALA A 676 -56.88 37.05 -14.80
N THR A 677 -58.01 37.22 -14.11
CA THR A 677 -58.53 38.55 -13.76
C THR A 677 -57.89 39.00 -12.45
N ILE A 678 -57.07 40.06 -12.50
CA ILE A 678 -56.39 40.61 -11.33
C ILE A 678 -57.04 41.91 -10.89
N THR A 679 -57.48 41.98 -9.63
CA THR A 679 -58.05 43.19 -9.02
C THR A 679 -56.96 44.08 -8.41
N SER A 680 -57.10 45.40 -8.60
CA SER A 680 -56.23 46.41 -8.00
C SER A 680 -56.38 46.46 -6.47
N GLY A 681 -55.29 46.71 -5.75
CA GLY A 681 -55.34 47.17 -4.35
C GLY A 681 -55.17 46.10 -3.27
N THR A 682 -55.10 44.81 -3.60
CA THR A 682 -54.85 43.74 -2.63
C THR A 682 -54.04 42.60 -3.27
N PRO A 683 -52.85 42.25 -2.74
CA PRO A 683 -52.10 41.10 -3.22
C PRO A 683 -52.90 39.80 -3.12
N ASP A 684 -52.78 38.91 -4.10
CA ASP A 684 -53.45 37.61 -4.07
C ASP A 684 -52.87 36.69 -2.99
N THR A 685 -53.59 36.49 -1.88
CA THR A 685 -53.17 35.60 -0.78
C THR A 685 -53.64 34.15 -0.95
N GLY A 686 -54.21 33.80 -2.11
CA GLY A 686 -54.74 32.47 -2.41
C GLY A 686 -53.72 31.34 -2.41
N ASN A 687 -54.22 30.10 -2.60
CA ASN A 687 -53.40 28.88 -2.64
C ASN A 687 -53.20 28.32 -4.06
N SER A 688 -53.80 28.94 -5.08
CA SER A 688 -53.79 28.44 -6.46
C SER A 688 -52.77 29.21 -7.30
N PRO A 689 -52.05 28.56 -8.24
CA PRO A 689 -51.23 29.28 -9.22
C PRO A 689 -52.06 30.32 -9.99
N ILE A 690 -51.44 31.44 -10.35
CA ILE A 690 -52.05 32.54 -11.11
C ILE A 690 -51.46 32.55 -12.51
N ASP A 691 -52.34 32.62 -13.50
CA ASP A 691 -52.00 32.78 -14.89
C ASP A 691 -52.01 34.26 -15.35
N ALA A 692 -50.98 35.04 -15.00
CA ALA A 692 -51.02 36.51 -15.16
C ALA A 692 -49.79 37.19 -15.81
N GLY A 693 -48.64 36.53 -15.97
CA GLY A 693 -47.40 37.20 -16.38
C GLY A 693 -46.83 38.08 -15.26
N LEU A 694 -46.56 39.36 -15.52
CA LEU A 694 -46.03 40.27 -14.50
C LEU A 694 -47.16 41.01 -13.77
N VAL A 695 -47.16 40.96 -12.44
CA VAL A 695 -48.13 41.67 -11.59
C VAL A 695 -47.40 42.52 -10.56
N VAL A 696 -47.67 43.82 -10.54
CA VAL A 696 -47.18 44.76 -9.52
C VAL A 696 -48.41 45.34 -8.80
N TYR A 697 -48.65 44.87 -7.57
CA TYR A 697 -49.75 45.34 -6.74
C TYR A 697 -49.44 46.70 -6.11
N THR A 698 -50.50 47.41 -5.72
CA THR A 698 -50.43 48.46 -4.69
C THR A 698 -51.35 48.13 -3.55
N THR A 699 -51.05 48.71 -2.39
CA THR A 699 -51.94 48.75 -1.24
C THR A 699 -52.07 50.19 -0.78
N SER A 700 -53.23 50.57 -0.27
CA SER A 700 -53.50 51.91 0.29
C SER A 700 -52.35 52.38 1.20
N GLY A 701 -51.62 53.42 0.76
CA GLY A 701 -50.49 54.01 1.49
C GLY A 701 -49.10 53.42 1.23
N ASN A 702 -48.94 52.48 0.28
CA ASN A 702 -47.65 51.92 -0.14
C ASN A 702 -47.37 52.25 -1.61
N GLU A 703 -46.18 52.80 -1.87
CA GLU A 703 -45.62 52.96 -3.21
C GLU A 703 -44.62 51.81 -3.40
N ILE A 704 -45.01 50.83 -4.23
CA ILE A 704 -44.14 49.71 -4.63
C ILE A 704 -43.54 50.09 -5.98
N THR A 705 -42.23 50.27 -6.00
CA THR A 705 -41.47 50.63 -7.20
C THR A 705 -40.60 49.44 -7.61
N LEU A 706 -40.89 48.87 -8.78
CA LEU A 706 -40.02 47.88 -9.43
C LEU A 706 -39.04 48.63 -10.35
N GLN A 707 -37.75 48.52 -10.06
CA GLN A 707 -36.70 49.17 -10.87
C GLN A 707 -35.98 48.13 -11.72
N ALA A 708 -36.04 48.30 -13.04
CA ALA A 708 -35.34 47.46 -14.01
C ALA A 708 -34.57 48.35 -14.99
N LYS A 709 -33.38 47.90 -15.43
CA LYS A 709 -32.64 48.61 -16.48
C LYS A 709 -33.32 48.46 -17.84
N SER A 710 -33.91 47.29 -18.10
CA SER A 710 -34.72 47.02 -19.27
C SER A 710 -35.92 46.12 -18.93
N LEU A 711 -37.05 46.41 -19.58
CA LEU A 711 -38.27 45.62 -19.52
C LEU A 711 -38.73 45.28 -20.94
N GLN A 712 -38.71 43.99 -21.29
CA GLN A 712 -39.32 43.48 -22.51
C GLN A 712 -40.65 42.80 -22.17
N ASN A 713 -41.77 43.44 -22.51
CA ASN A 713 -43.10 42.87 -22.28
C ASN A 713 -43.73 42.36 -23.59
N ASN A 714 -43.70 41.04 -23.79
CA ASN A 714 -44.39 40.32 -24.86
C ASN A 714 -45.72 39.69 -24.37
N GLY A 715 -46.02 39.78 -23.07
CA GLY A 715 -47.17 39.18 -22.40
C GLY A 715 -48.13 40.18 -21.75
N THR A 716 -48.88 39.70 -20.76
CA THR A 716 -49.80 40.51 -19.94
C THR A 716 -49.04 41.10 -18.74
N LEU A 717 -49.21 42.41 -18.53
CA LEU A 717 -48.62 43.15 -17.42
C LEU A 717 -49.73 43.89 -16.67
N PHE A 718 -49.89 43.56 -15.39
CA PHE A 718 -50.81 44.24 -14.47
C PHE A 718 -50.00 45.16 -13.57
N ASN A 719 -49.95 46.45 -13.89
CA ASN A 719 -49.29 47.44 -13.05
C ASN A 719 -50.31 48.29 -12.29
N PHE A 720 -50.40 48.09 -10.98
CA PHE A 720 -51.18 48.94 -10.08
C PHE A 720 -50.30 49.90 -9.28
N GLY A 721 -48.97 49.79 -9.39
CA GLY A 721 -47.95 50.59 -8.70
C GLY A 721 -47.01 51.31 -9.67
N GLU A 722 -45.73 51.36 -9.32
CA GLU A 722 -44.71 52.04 -10.13
C GLU A 722 -43.71 51.04 -10.71
N ILE A 723 -43.39 51.22 -12.00
CA ILE A 723 -42.33 50.47 -12.68
C ILE A 723 -41.42 51.51 -13.34
N GLU A 724 -40.17 51.55 -12.90
CA GLU A 724 -39.14 52.42 -13.46
C GLU A 724 -38.25 51.60 -14.42
N VAL A 725 -38.11 52.09 -15.65
CA VAL A 725 -37.29 51.44 -16.70
C VAL A 725 -36.31 52.45 -17.28
N GLY A 726 -35.01 52.19 -17.13
CA GLY A 726 -33.96 53.06 -17.66
C GLY A 726 -32.73 53.14 -16.75
N PRO A 727 -31.68 53.88 -17.17
CA PRO A 727 -30.49 54.13 -16.36
C PRO A 727 -30.76 54.97 -15.12
#